data_AF-A0A2G7G6T0-F1
#
_entry.id   AF-A0A2G7G6T0-F1
#
_cell.length_a   1.000
_cell.length_b   1.000
_cell.length_c   1.000
_cell.angle_alpha   90.00
_cell.angle_beta   90.00
_cell.angle_gamma   90.00
#
_symmetry.space_group_name_H-M   'P 1'
#
loop_
_entity.id
_entity.type
_entity.pdbx_description
1 polymer ?
#
loop_
_entity_poly.entity_id
_entity_poly.type
_entity_poly.pdbx_seq_one_letter_code
_entity_poly.pdbx_strand_id
1 'polypeptide(L)'
;MPLSSTCQNCAKSKVRCVRKSEESDICSRCARLNKQCVYRETGRRFKGFKKDRQIEALESRINELIANYEPTSTKQTCPGNATCNSNGEEADQATMDVIARGFLSMEAAQASIDIYRTEMTIHFPFVVIPPQATAPDLRQQKPFLFLAVLASAAYSNMPLQRLLGKEIKKVIASRMITGGEVSFELLQGMLVFLAWSHYHSRPHRYTQFLQLAIGLMVELRLDRSPQTKTWKTALRFNKEYTLDDEEYIRPSWGLDEQRAVVGCYYLIAVLLHKPSCFPNIAPYLEQCCQSLDKNDETSHDKYILHLFHLQVIAEKIDNLSWKHGMELGSTGSAAELYVSNIKSDLDRLRSQLPVGFYDTPVMAMQLYTTELFSETWWDEIFCSGLTAAENILNMYMGLPPGGEQTFNNTQWVQMAFCILVASRQVVAASRMGKAALLPQIHTWPETLEKLRQRLGALSTTQVDRDGDRDVFVDFEKRVSRIQGWFNRNFGNSEATFPPRGIVGGQAVGLDVATGQPYDAAIVPLDMSGHPSLIGDDFQLAADFFLPSRPAFPAFALDKNSSILTSALANLTGTFDEQNSQGSGPHGDTSPNTTSFSVSLFSTNQGTASASPFFFDYHYTAPSLQNSSSQIRHVNRDSVYRIGGLTQIFTAWTSLVEAGDAIWHDPVTKYLPELAAITKSANAKQDPVRYVDWEDITVGQLASHMAGLPRDYCVDGIGEKGYGIDDGLPPSNGSSSTCTSNNRTQAASLAILAQQSPVAPPGVTPIYSNVGFQILGYIIERITGQPFNDVLEGRILKPLSLSKTSLHTPSSNSSGIIPTDPRTSGWSNQYRGEAPALSMYSTITDLSTAGKAILNSTILPRTQTNRWLKPVTHTSNPANSLGYPWIIYSSGDYPSTSMVDIYTYYSSIGQYSSYIGLVPDYNVGFTVLAADSVSAPDLNAHADIVGDVILPALMKTAVKQAGSRFGGQYTASSGLNSSITVSVDELPGMFVEKFVSNGTDFRETLGSLIRVQDPEALSIRLYPTGLVSETASGGSRVAFRAVLQDKNEIADAGTPTCVSWMDVDKFKYRGRALDSFVFEVDPAGNAVGVEIPGLELHLNRKK
;
A
#
# COMPACT_ATOMS: atom_id res chain seq x y z
N MET A 1 36.22 39.80 -35.72
CA MET A 1 35.60 39.07 -34.60
C MET A 1 36.01 39.76 -33.29
N PRO A 2 35.18 39.79 -32.23
CA PRO A 2 35.57 40.49 -31.01
C PRO A 2 36.74 39.77 -30.32
N LEU A 3 37.82 40.51 -30.05
CA LEU A 3 38.92 40.03 -29.22
C LEU A 3 38.49 40.14 -27.74
N SER A 4 38.99 39.23 -26.91
CA SER A 4 38.85 39.30 -25.45
C SER A 4 39.17 40.70 -24.91
N SER A 5 38.36 41.23 -23.98
CA SER A 5 38.59 42.55 -23.38
C SER A 5 39.86 42.63 -22.51
N THR A 6 40.39 41.48 -22.07
CA THR A 6 41.57 41.37 -21.20
C THR A 6 42.66 40.49 -21.85
N CYS A 7 43.92 40.93 -21.84
CA CYS A 7 45.03 40.12 -22.38
C CYS A 7 45.45 39.01 -21.42
N GLN A 8 46.05 37.94 -21.94
CA GLN A 8 46.45 36.78 -21.13
C GLN A 8 47.34 37.12 -19.93
N ASN A 9 48.27 38.07 -20.09
CA ASN A 9 49.21 38.47 -19.04
C ASN A 9 48.52 39.25 -17.91
N CYS A 10 47.47 40.01 -18.20
CA CYS A 10 46.68 40.68 -17.16
C CYS A 10 45.69 39.73 -16.51
N ALA A 11 45.10 38.81 -17.27
CA ALA A 11 44.23 37.76 -16.76
C ALA A 11 44.96 36.83 -15.78
N LYS A 12 46.16 36.34 -16.13
CA LYS A 12 46.97 35.47 -15.24
C LYS A 12 47.39 36.17 -13.96
N SER A 13 47.67 37.47 -14.01
CA SER A 13 48.02 38.25 -12.82
C SER A 13 46.80 38.77 -12.04
N LYS A 14 45.57 38.49 -12.48
CA LYS A 14 44.31 39.01 -11.91
C LYS A 14 44.31 40.54 -11.70
N VAL A 15 44.83 41.30 -12.65
CA VAL A 15 44.84 42.78 -12.59
C VAL A 15 44.21 43.40 -13.83
N ARG A 16 43.74 44.64 -13.67
CA ARG A 16 42.99 45.37 -14.71
C ARG A 16 43.84 45.57 -15.97
N CYS A 17 43.26 45.21 -17.12
CA CYS A 17 43.84 45.41 -18.44
C CYS A 17 43.19 46.62 -19.09
N VAL A 18 43.97 47.66 -19.40
CA VAL A 18 43.47 48.90 -19.99
C VAL A 18 44.15 49.16 -21.32
N ARG A 19 43.36 49.23 -22.40
CA ARG A 19 43.81 49.63 -23.74
C ARG A 19 43.67 51.14 -23.89
N LYS A 20 44.56 51.77 -24.67
CA LYS A 20 44.46 53.21 -24.97
C LYS A 20 43.44 53.50 -26.08
N SER A 21 43.21 52.54 -26.99
CA SER A 21 42.17 52.55 -28.03
C SER A 21 41.76 51.11 -28.36
N GLU A 22 40.57 50.89 -28.93
CA GLU A 22 40.07 49.55 -29.27
C GLU A 22 40.93 48.82 -30.33
N GLU A 23 41.62 49.57 -31.18
CA GLU A 23 42.53 49.06 -32.22
C GLU A 23 43.97 48.83 -31.73
N SER A 24 44.29 49.16 -30.46
CA SER A 24 45.64 49.00 -29.94
C SER A 24 45.91 47.56 -29.50
N ASP A 25 46.87 46.89 -30.16
CA ASP A 25 47.22 45.49 -29.90
C ASP A 25 47.96 45.23 -28.58
N ILE A 26 48.37 46.29 -27.85
CA ILE A 26 49.07 46.17 -26.57
C ILE A 26 48.40 46.99 -25.46
N CYS A 27 48.17 46.34 -24.31
CA CYS A 27 47.64 47.03 -23.14
C CYS A 27 48.71 47.88 -22.45
N SER A 28 48.28 48.97 -21.81
CA SER A 28 49.17 49.93 -21.13
C SER A 28 50.10 49.29 -20.09
N ARG A 29 49.64 48.24 -19.38
CA ARG A 29 50.48 47.48 -18.44
C ARG A 29 51.54 46.63 -19.14
N CYS A 30 51.19 45.93 -20.21
CA CYS A 30 52.12 45.11 -20.99
C CYS A 30 53.16 45.98 -21.72
N ALA A 31 52.75 47.14 -22.22
CA ALA A 31 53.67 48.13 -22.78
C ALA A 31 54.67 48.63 -21.74
N ARG A 32 54.21 48.99 -20.53
CA ARG A 32 55.09 49.45 -19.44
C ARG A 32 56.06 48.39 -18.94
N LEU A 33 55.63 47.14 -18.87
CA LEU A 33 56.44 46.02 -18.38
C LEU A 33 57.27 45.34 -19.48
N ASN A 34 57.22 45.87 -20.71
CA ASN A 34 57.83 45.31 -21.91
C ASN A 34 57.55 43.79 -22.08
N LYS A 35 56.29 43.40 -21.90
CA LYS A 35 55.82 42.01 -22.04
C LYS A 35 54.90 41.87 -23.24
N GLN A 36 55.04 40.77 -23.96
CA GLN A 36 54.20 40.46 -25.12
C GLN A 36 52.72 40.42 -24.72
N CYS A 37 51.86 41.11 -25.48
CA CYS A 37 50.44 41.26 -25.17
C CYS A 37 49.61 40.48 -26.18
N VAL A 38 48.97 39.41 -25.71
CA VAL A 38 48.20 38.51 -26.59
C VAL A 38 46.76 38.47 -26.13
N TYR A 39 45.86 38.83 -27.04
CA TYR A 39 44.42 38.76 -26.89
C TYR A 39 43.90 37.55 -27.66
N ARG A 40 43.03 36.76 -27.05
CA ARG A 40 42.39 35.61 -27.71
C ARG A 40 41.11 36.06 -28.39
N GLU A 41 40.80 35.44 -29.53
CA GLU A 41 39.49 35.56 -30.17
C GLU A 41 38.41 34.91 -29.31
N THR A 42 37.26 35.56 -29.14
CA THR A 42 36.14 34.97 -28.42
C THR A 42 35.41 33.97 -29.32
N GLY A 43 35.65 32.68 -29.10
CA GLY A 43 34.87 31.62 -29.75
C GLY A 43 33.42 31.58 -29.27
N ARG A 44 32.48 31.30 -30.18
CA ARG A 44 31.08 30.96 -29.83
C ARG A 44 31.06 29.72 -28.94
N ARG A 45 30.47 29.84 -27.74
CA ARG A 45 30.28 28.72 -26.79
C ARG A 45 28.90 28.12 -26.96
N PHE A 46 28.84 26.88 -27.43
CA PHE A 46 27.75 25.93 -27.12
C PHE A 46 28.14 25.19 -25.82
N LYS A 47 27.24 25.16 -24.82
CA LYS A 47 27.51 24.57 -23.49
C LYS A 47 26.98 23.12 -23.44
N GLY A 48 27.86 22.15 -23.70
CA GLY A 48 27.72 20.75 -23.29
C GLY A 48 28.49 20.49 -21.99
N PHE A 49 28.00 19.56 -21.16
CA PHE A 49 28.63 19.18 -19.89
C PHE A 49 30.01 18.53 -20.12
N LYS A 50 31.03 19.02 -19.41
CA LYS A 50 32.36 18.41 -19.31
C LYS A 50 32.55 17.91 -17.88
N LYS A 51 32.72 16.60 -17.71
CA LYS A 51 33.12 15.95 -16.45
C LYS A 51 34.23 14.90 -16.67
N ASP A 52 35.20 15.18 -17.55
CA ASP A 52 36.25 14.19 -17.92
C ASP A 52 37.70 14.66 -17.66
N ARG A 53 37.97 15.34 -16.53
CA ARG A 53 39.37 15.66 -16.16
C ARG A 53 39.76 15.31 -14.73
N GLN A 54 38.80 14.97 -13.88
CA GLN A 54 39.09 14.46 -12.53
C GLN A 54 39.18 12.94 -12.49
N ILE A 55 38.64 12.23 -13.49
CA ILE A 55 38.64 10.76 -13.56
C ILE A 55 40.01 10.24 -14.01
N GLU A 56 40.64 10.81 -15.04
CA GLU A 56 42.02 10.43 -15.46
C GLU A 56 43.07 10.61 -14.34
N ALA A 57 42.91 11.61 -13.48
CA ALA A 57 43.83 11.86 -12.36
C ALA A 57 43.60 10.94 -11.15
N LEU A 58 42.42 10.34 -11.04
CA LEU A 58 42.05 9.37 -10.01
C LEU A 58 42.40 7.93 -10.45
N GLU A 59 42.19 7.60 -11.72
CA GLU A 59 42.58 6.31 -12.32
C GLU A 59 44.11 6.12 -12.34
N SER A 60 44.87 7.19 -12.61
CA SER A 60 46.33 7.18 -12.49
C SER A 60 46.83 6.87 -11.06
N ARG A 61 46.11 7.34 -10.04
CA ARG A 61 46.47 7.12 -8.62
C ARG A 61 46.06 5.75 -8.10
N ILE A 62 44.98 5.18 -8.63
CA ILE A 62 44.53 3.83 -8.32
C ILE A 62 45.50 2.80 -8.92
N ASN A 63 45.98 3.02 -10.15
CA ASN A 63 46.95 2.13 -10.80
C ASN A 63 48.34 2.15 -10.12
N GLU A 64 48.77 3.28 -9.53
CA GLU A 64 49.99 3.35 -8.71
C GLU A 64 49.86 2.60 -7.37
N LEU A 65 48.65 2.50 -6.80
CA LEU A 65 48.39 1.80 -5.55
C LEU A 65 48.27 0.28 -5.73
N ILE A 66 47.79 -0.17 -6.89
CA ILE A 66 47.69 -1.60 -7.25
C ILE A 66 49.06 -2.22 -7.54
N ALA A 67 50.03 -1.42 -8.03
CA ALA A 67 51.40 -1.90 -8.28
C ALA A 67 52.22 -2.22 -7.00
N ASN A 68 51.73 -1.84 -5.81
CA ASN A 68 52.46 -1.96 -4.54
C ASN A 68 52.00 -3.11 -3.63
N TYR A 69 51.12 -4.01 -4.09
CA TYR A 69 50.57 -5.08 -3.25
C TYR A 69 50.78 -6.47 -3.89
N GLU A 70 51.97 -7.06 -3.69
CA GLU A 70 52.18 -8.50 -3.84
C GLU A 70 52.28 -9.17 -2.46
N PRO A 71 51.56 -10.29 -2.23
CA PRO A 71 52.00 -11.32 -1.31
C PRO A 71 52.37 -12.60 -2.07
N THR A 72 53.68 -12.83 -2.09
CA THR A 72 54.41 -14.10 -2.05
C THR A 72 53.64 -15.36 -1.60
N SER A 73 53.74 -16.45 -2.38
CA SER A 73 54.29 -17.76 -1.95
C SER A 73 53.88 -18.94 -2.86
N THR A 74 54.87 -19.35 -3.66
CA THR A 74 55.38 -20.73 -3.84
C THR A 74 54.53 -21.86 -4.47
N LYS A 75 55.07 -22.31 -5.61
CA LYS A 75 54.75 -23.49 -6.43
C LYS A 75 54.93 -24.82 -5.68
N GLN A 76 54.08 -25.79 -5.99
CA GLN A 76 54.45 -27.21 -6.05
C GLN A 76 53.81 -27.87 -7.28
N THR A 77 54.65 -28.55 -8.06
CA THR A 77 54.42 -29.09 -9.42
C THR A 77 54.06 -30.58 -9.43
N CYS A 78 53.29 -31.00 -10.45
CA CYS A 78 53.42 -32.19 -11.34
C CYS A 78 52.04 -32.80 -11.74
N PRO A 79 51.91 -33.62 -12.82
CA PRO A 79 51.70 -33.13 -14.20
C PRO A 79 50.56 -33.85 -14.97
N GLY A 80 50.09 -33.27 -16.07
CA GLY A 80 49.47 -34.06 -17.17
C GLY A 80 48.13 -33.56 -17.73
N ASN A 81 48.22 -32.84 -18.86
CA ASN A 81 47.27 -32.75 -19.98
C ASN A 81 45.78 -32.44 -19.74
N ALA A 82 45.41 -31.16 -19.89
CA ALA A 82 44.54 -30.67 -20.98
C ALA A 82 44.42 -29.14 -20.89
N THR A 83 44.45 -28.48 -22.04
CA THR A 83 44.48 -27.03 -22.26
C THR A 83 43.31 -26.27 -21.64
N CYS A 84 43.65 -25.18 -20.93
CA CYS A 84 42.76 -24.15 -20.39
C CYS A 84 42.65 -22.95 -21.35
N ASN A 85 41.49 -22.29 -21.40
CA ASN A 85 41.33 -20.85 -21.10
C ASN A 85 39.93 -20.32 -21.40
N SER A 86 39.28 -19.67 -20.42
CA SER A 86 38.65 -18.34 -20.54
C SER A 86 37.86 -17.94 -19.26
N ASN A 87 38.53 -17.48 -18.20
CA ASN A 87 37.86 -16.85 -17.02
C ASN A 87 38.22 -15.35 -16.87
N GLY A 88 38.70 -14.71 -17.95
CA GLY A 88 39.05 -13.29 -17.98
C GLY A 88 38.06 -12.38 -18.72
N GLU A 89 37.01 -12.94 -19.34
CA GLU A 89 36.12 -12.18 -20.25
C GLU A 89 34.81 -11.68 -19.60
N GLU A 90 34.38 -12.22 -18.45
CA GLU A 90 33.06 -11.89 -17.89
C GLU A 90 32.97 -10.52 -17.21
N ALA A 91 34.08 -9.98 -16.69
CA ALA A 91 34.08 -8.68 -16.00
C ALA A 91 34.04 -7.48 -16.97
N ASP A 92 34.60 -7.61 -18.17
CA ASP A 92 34.70 -6.54 -19.17
C ASP A 92 33.41 -6.38 -19.99
N GLN A 93 32.59 -7.43 -20.08
CA GLN A 93 31.32 -7.39 -20.80
C GLN A 93 30.24 -6.57 -20.07
N ALA A 94 30.32 -6.31 -18.77
CA ALA A 94 29.26 -5.69 -17.97
C ALA A 94 29.01 -4.20 -18.26
N THR A 95 29.97 -3.49 -18.84
CA THR A 95 29.92 -2.05 -19.16
C THR A 95 29.57 -1.76 -20.62
N MET A 96 29.54 -2.79 -21.48
CA MET A 96 29.25 -2.68 -22.92
C MET A 96 27.75 -2.69 -23.20
N ASP A 97 27.28 -1.82 -24.10
CA ASP A 97 25.86 -1.76 -24.50
C ASP A 97 25.44 -2.91 -25.44
N VAL A 98 24.14 -2.99 -25.75
CA VAL A 98 23.55 -4.09 -26.52
C VAL A 98 24.10 -4.24 -27.94
N ILE A 99 24.62 -3.17 -28.55
CA ILE A 99 25.25 -3.23 -29.88
C ILE A 99 26.71 -3.69 -29.74
N ALA A 100 27.43 -3.16 -28.76
CA ALA A 100 28.83 -3.53 -28.50
C ALA A 100 28.96 -5.00 -28.06
N ARG A 101 27.93 -5.52 -27.36
CA ARG A 101 27.79 -6.95 -27.01
C ARG A 101 27.33 -7.85 -28.17
N GLY A 102 27.02 -7.28 -29.33
CA GLY A 102 26.61 -8.04 -30.51
C GLY A 102 25.20 -8.63 -30.43
N PHE A 103 24.31 -8.14 -29.56
CA PHE A 103 22.92 -8.60 -29.52
C PHE A 103 22.12 -8.13 -30.73
N LEU A 104 22.49 -6.99 -31.31
CA LEU A 104 21.86 -6.40 -32.48
C LEU A 104 22.89 -5.60 -33.31
N SER A 105 22.75 -5.60 -34.64
CA SER A 105 23.58 -4.75 -35.52
C SER A 105 23.08 -3.30 -35.53
N MET A 106 23.93 -2.37 -35.96
CA MET A 106 23.54 -0.95 -36.06
C MET A 106 22.47 -0.72 -37.13
N GLU A 107 22.48 -1.53 -38.19
CA GLU A 107 21.48 -1.48 -39.27
C GLU A 107 20.11 -1.93 -38.75
N ALA A 108 20.07 -3.00 -37.96
CA ALA A 108 18.85 -3.45 -37.30
C ALA A 108 18.36 -2.43 -36.25
N ALA A 109 19.27 -1.71 -35.57
CA ALA A 109 18.89 -0.64 -34.66
C ALA A 109 18.21 0.53 -35.40
N GLN A 110 18.74 0.91 -36.57
CA GLN A 110 18.14 1.94 -37.42
C GLN A 110 16.75 1.51 -37.89
N ALA A 111 16.58 0.27 -38.33
CA ALA A 111 15.28 -0.27 -38.72
C ALA A 111 14.25 -0.22 -37.57
N SER A 112 14.65 -0.57 -36.34
CA SER A 112 13.76 -0.46 -35.16
C SER A 112 13.34 0.98 -34.86
N ILE A 113 14.24 1.96 -35.04
CA ILE A 113 13.90 3.38 -34.87
C ILE A 113 12.93 3.84 -35.97
N ASP A 114 13.15 3.39 -37.21
CA ASP A 114 12.29 3.75 -38.33
C ASP A 114 10.88 3.18 -38.12
N ILE A 115 10.76 1.90 -37.72
CA ILE A 115 9.48 1.28 -37.30
C ILE A 115 8.81 2.09 -36.19
N TYR A 116 9.56 2.46 -35.15
CA TYR A 116 9.01 3.23 -34.04
C TYR A 116 8.43 4.57 -34.51
N ARG A 117 9.11 5.26 -35.42
CA ARG A 117 8.67 6.55 -35.99
C ARG A 117 7.44 6.41 -36.87
N THR A 118 7.44 5.43 -37.77
CA THR A 118 6.41 5.34 -38.82
C THR A 118 5.17 4.60 -38.34
N GLU A 119 5.32 3.62 -37.45
CA GLU A 119 4.23 2.69 -37.12
C GLU A 119 3.84 2.70 -35.64
N MET A 120 4.73 3.07 -34.71
CA MET A 120 4.42 3.00 -33.26
C MET A 120 4.08 4.36 -32.63
N THR A 121 4.72 5.44 -33.07
CA THR A 121 4.53 6.80 -32.51
C THR A 121 3.07 7.25 -32.61
N ILE A 122 2.36 6.84 -33.66
CA ILE A 122 0.93 7.13 -33.85
C ILE A 122 0.05 6.57 -32.72
N HIS A 123 0.47 5.48 -32.09
CA HIS A 123 -0.24 4.85 -30.97
C HIS A 123 0.13 5.46 -29.62
N PHE A 124 1.27 6.14 -29.51
CA PHE A 124 1.72 6.78 -28.27
C PHE A 124 2.50 8.08 -28.59
N PRO A 125 1.80 9.18 -28.92
CA PRO A 125 2.41 10.40 -29.47
C PRO A 125 3.08 11.29 -28.39
N PHE A 126 3.43 10.72 -27.25
CA PHE A 126 3.98 11.46 -26.11
C PHE A 126 5.51 11.46 -26.04
N VAL A 127 6.15 10.59 -26.84
CA VAL A 127 7.60 10.54 -27.01
C VAL A 127 7.88 10.44 -28.51
N VAL A 128 8.39 11.52 -29.10
CA VAL A 128 8.65 11.58 -30.55
C VAL A 128 10.15 11.60 -30.79
N ILE A 129 10.61 10.81 -31.75
CA ILE A 129 12.00 10.83 -32.20
C ILE A 129 12.08 11.68 -33.49
N PRO A 130 12.82 12.79 -33.51
CA PRO A 130 12.90 13.66 -34.67
C PRO A 130 13.38 12.91 -35.93
N PRO A 131 12.85 13.20 -37.13
CA PRO A 131 13.21 12.48 -38.38
C PRO A 131 14.71 12.46 -38.67
N GLN A 132 15.41 13.52 -38.29
CA GLN A 132 16.84 13.72 -38.51
C GLN A 132 17.77 12.95 -37.56
N ALA A 133 17.26 12.37 -36.47
CA ALA A 133 18.11 11.64 -35.53
C ALA A 133 18.47 10.25 -36.08
N THR A 134 19.74 9.87 -36.09
CA THR A 134 20.14 8.50 -36.50
C THR A 134 20.26 7.57 -35.30
N ALA A 135 20.30 6.26 -35.52
CA ALA A 135 20.56 5.28 -34.45
C ALA A 135 21.86 5.57 -33.67
N PRO A 136 23.00 5.91 -34.33
CA PRO A 136 24.19 6.39 -33.63
C PRO A 136 23.96 7.64 -32.78
N ASP A 137 23.20 8.62 -33.29
CA ASP A 137 22.92 9.86 -32.55
C ASP A 137 22.10 9.58 -31.30
N LEU A 138 21.06 8.75 -31.42
CA LEU A 138 20.20 8.39 -30.29
C LEU A 138 20.93 7.52 -29.27
N ARG A 139 21.75 6.56 -29.73
CA ARG A 139 22.62 5.74 -28.88
C ARG A 139 23.61 6.59 -28.07
N GLN A 140 24.14 7.67 -28.65
CA GLN A 140 25.09 8.55 -27.97
C GLN A 140 24.41 9.57 -27.05
N GLN A 141 23.30 10.19 -27.50
CA GLN A 141 22.66 11.31 -26.80
C GLN A 141 21.60 10.86 -25.80
N LYS A 142 20.89 9.77 -26.08
CA LYS A 142 19.76 9.26 -25.30
C LYS A 142 19.78 7.71 -25.20
N PRO A 143 20.78 7.13 -24.53
CA PRO A 143 21.07 5.68 -24.58
C PRO A 143 19.98 4.78 -23.99
N PHE A 144 19.25 5.22 -22.95
CA PHE A 144 18.14 4.47 -22.37
C PHE A 144 16.86 4.59 -23.19
N LEU A 145 16.55 5.77 -23.75
CA LEU A 145 15.47 5.92 -24.73
C LEU A 145 15.74 5.06 -25.97
N PHE A 146 16.98 5.06 -26.47
CA PHE A 146 17.41 4.17 -27.55
C PHE A 146 17.11 2.71 -27.22
N LEU A 147 17.53 2.23 -26.04
CA LEU A 147 17.26 0.85 -25.60
C LEU A 147 15.75 0.55 -25.48
N ALA A 148 14.96 1.48 -24.92
CA ALA A 148 13.51 1.33 -24.79
C ALA A 148 12.80 1.22 -26.15
N VAL A 149 13.23 2.00 -27.12
CA VAL A 149 12.72 1.98 -28.50
C VAL A 149 13.07 0.65 -29.17
N LEU A 150 14.33 0.20 -29.07
CA LEU A 150 14.75 -1.09 -29.61
C LEU A 150 13.95 -2.25 -29.03
N ALA A 151 13.74 -2.27 -27.71
CA ALA A 151 12.98 -3.33 -27.07
C ALA A 151 11.51 -3.32 -27.53
N SER A 152 10.88 -2.15 -27.64
CA SER A 152 9.47 -2.04 -28.04
C SER A 152 9.27 -2.41 -29.51
N ALA A 153 10.16 -1.97 -30.40
CA ALA A 153 10.08 -2.20 -31.84
C ALA A 153 10.57 -3.60 -32.28
N ALA A 154 11.15 -4.40 -31.37
CA ALA A 154 11.60 -5.76 -31.66
C ALA A 154 10.48 -6.82 -31.62
N TYR A 155 9.20 -6.44 -31.81
CA TYR A 155 8.04 -7.34 -31.70
C TYR A 155 8.05 -8.51 -32.70
N SER A 156 8.77 -8.37 -33.82
CA SER A 156 8.98 -9.45 -34.79
C SER A 156 9.96 -10.54 -34.32
N ASN A 157 10.72 -10.28 -33.25
CA ASN A 157 11.69 -11.20 -32.67
C ASN A 157 11.52 -11.22 -31.13
N MET A 158 10.55 -12.00 -30.68
CA MET A 158 10.18 -12.10 -29.26
C MET A 158 11.37 -12.47 -28.34
N PRO A 159 12.26 -13.44 -28.67
CA PRO A 159 13.42 -13.74 -27.85
C PRO A 159 14.35 -12.53 -27.64
N LEU A 160 14.60 -11.77 -28.70
CA LEU A 160 15.40 -10.54 -28.64
C LEU A 160 14.67 -9.45 -27.84
N GLN A 161 13.38 -9.23 -28.09
CA GLN A 161 12.56 -8.27 -27.35
C GLN A 161 12.57 -8.51 -25.84
N ARG A 162 12.45 -9.76 -25.40
CA ARG A 162 12.52 -10.13 -23.97
C ARG A 162 13.93 -9.96 -23.40
N LEU A 163 14.97 -10.27 -24.18
CA LEU A 163 16.36 -10.03 -23.79
C LEU A 163 16.60 -8.53 -23.54
N LEU A 164 16.20 -7.67 -24.49
CA LEU A 164 16.31 -6.22 -24.37
C LEU A 164 15.48 -5.70 -23.19
N GLY A 165 14.29 -6.27 -22.94
CA GLY A 165 13.48 -5.98 -21.75
C GLY A 165 14.18 -6.31 -20.43
N LYS A 166 14.93 -7.42 -20.36
CA LYS A 166 15.77 -7.75 -19.18
C LYS A 166 16.91 -6.73 -19.01
N GLU A 167 17.53 -6.27 -20.09
CA GLU A 167 18.56 -5.22 -20.04
C GLU A 167 17.99 -3.86 -19.58
N ILE A 168 16.79 -3.46 -20.03
CA ILE A 168 16.12 -2.24 -19.53
C ILE A 168 15.97 -2.28 -18.01
N LYS A 169 15.50 -3.40 -17.45
CA LYS A 169 15.34 -3.56 -15.99
C LYS A 169 16.69 -3.40 -15.24
N LYS A 170 17.80 -3.89 -15.82
CA LYS A 170 19.15 -3.70 -15.25
C LYS A 170 19.57 -2.23 -15.29
N VAL A 171 19.31 -1.53 -16.40
CA VAL A 171 19.65 -0.10 -16.54
C VAL A 171 18.82 0.76 -15.58
N ILE A 172 17.52 0.44 -15.38
CA ILE A 172 16.69 1.11 -14.37
C ILE A 172 17.29 0.91 -12.97
N ALA A 173 17.64 -0.33 -12.61
CA ALA A 173 18.23 -0.61 -11.30
C ALA A 173 19.57 0.12 -11.10
N SER A 174 20.46 0.13 -12.09
CA SER A 174 21.78 0.76 -11.94
C SER A 174 21.73 2.29 -12.00
N ARG A 175 21.04 2.90 -12.97
CA ARG A 175 21.03 4.36 -13.16
C ARG A 175 20.03 5.06 -12.23
N MET A 176 18.81 4.53 -12.07
CA MET A 176 17.77 5.21 -11.30
C MET A 176 17.80 4.83 -9.81
N ILE A 177 17.92 3.53 -9.48
CA ILE A 177 17.84 3.07 -8.08
C ILE A 177 19.18 3.25 -7.37
N THR A 178 20.25 2.67 -7.91
CA THR A 178 21.59 2.75 -7.29
C THR A 178 22.26 4.10 -7.56
N GLY A 179 22.16 4.60 -8.80
CA GLY A 179 22.80 5.84 -9.23
C GLY A 179 22.04 7.11 -8.86
N GLY A 180 20.73 7.02 -8.56
CA GLY A 180 19.87 8.18 -8.29
C GLY A 180 19.80 9.19 -9.44
N GLU A 181 20.00 8.74 -10.69
CA GLU A 181 20.04 9.62 -11.84
C GLU A 181 18.64 10.12 -12.20
N VAL A 182 18.51 11.45 -12.31
CA VAL A 182 17.29 12.13 -12.72
C VAL A 182 17.54 12.83 -14.05
N SER A 183 16.94 12.34 -15.13
CA SER A 183 17.08 12.96 -16.45
C SER A 183 15.80 12.85 -17.26
N PHE A 184 15.56 13.83 -18.13
CA PHE A 184 14.43 13.80 -19.05
C PHE A 184 14.49 12.61 -20.02
N GLU A 185 15.71 12.19 -20.35
CA GLU A 185 16.00 11.01 -21.15
C GLU A 185 15.47 9.71 -20.51
N LEU A 186 15.69 9.56 -19.20
CA LEU A 186 15.13 8.45 -18.42
C LEU A 186 13.60 8.49 -18.41
N LEU A 187 12.99 9.67 -18.27
CA LEU A 187 11.53 9.80 -18.33
C LEU A 187 10.99 9.37 -19.70
N GLN A 188 11.58 9.84 -20.80
CA GLN A 188 11.19 9.45 -22.15
C GLN A 188 11.32 7.93 -22.36
N GLY A 189 12.45 7.33 -21.95
CA GLY A 189 12.65 5.88 -22.05
C GLY A 189 11.67 5.08 -21.20
N MET A 190 11.35 5.54 -19.99
CA MET A 190 10.37 4.92 -19.10
C MET A 190 8.97 4.94 -19.71
N LEU A 191 8.55 6.07 -20.30
CA LEU A 191 7.24 6.18 -20.96
C LEU A 191 7.11 5.22 -22.13
N VAL A 192 8.15 5.07 -22.96
CA VAL A 192 8.15 4.09 -24.07
C VAL A 192 8.06 2.66 -23.53
N PHE A 193 8.88 2.32 -22.53
CA PHE A 193 8.86 0.99 -21.91
C PHE A 193 7.50 0.65 -21.30
N LEU A 194 6.85 1.61 -20.64
CA LEU A 194 5.53 1.44 -20.05
C LEU A 194 4.41 1.36 -21.10
N ALA A 195 4.50 2.11 -22.19
CA ALA A 195 3.50 2.08 -23.26
C ALA A 195 3.41 0.70 -23.92
N TRP A 196 4.52 -0.04 -24.06
CA TRP A 196 4.56 -1.39 -24.65
C TRP A 196 4.88 -2.50 -23.65
N SER A 197 4.55 -2.30 -22.38
CA SER A 197 4.89 -3.22 -21.27
C SER A 197 4.45 -4.68 -21.48
N HIS A 198 3.40 -4.94 -22.25
CA HIS A 198 2.86 -6.27 -22.53
C HIS A 198 3.83 -7.19 -23.30
N TYR A 199 4.81 -6.60 -23.99
CA TYR A 199 5.86 -7.34 -24.70
C TYR A 199 7.02 -7.81 -23.80
N HIS A 200 7.13 -7.27 -22.59
CA HIS A 200 8.23 -7.56 -21.69
C HIS A 200 7.85 -8.65 -20.68
N SER A 201 8.84 -9.41 -20.19
CA SER A 201 8.61 -10.55 -19.30
C SER A 201 7.84 -10.16 -18.02
N ARG A 202 6.65 -10.76 -17.87
CA ARG A 202 5.67 -10.73 -16.75
C ARG A 202 5.42 -9.34 -16.11
N PRO A 203 4.23 -8.74 -16.29
CA PRO A 203 3.92 -7.36 -15.87
C PRO A 203 3.66 -7.18 -14.35
N HIS A 204 4.04 -8.12 -13.47
CA HIS A 204 3.76 -8.07 -12.02
C HIS A 204 4.30 -6.81 -11.29
N ARG A 205 5.03 -5.94 -12.00
CA ARG A 205 5.63 -4.71 -11.47
C ARG A 205 5.31 -3.46 -12.30
N TYR A 206 4.27 -3.48 -13.14
CA TYR A 206 3.89 -2.32 -13.98
C TYR A 206 3.76 -1.04 -13.14
N THR A 207 3.01 -1.12 -12.04
CA THR A 207 2.79 0.01 -11.12
C THR A 207 4.08 0.53 -10.51
N GLN A 208 5.05 -0.34 -10.17
CA GLN A 208 6.34 0.09 -9.62
C GLN A 208 7.13 0.94 -10.64
N PHE A 209 7.21 0.49 -11.89
CA PHE A 209 7.87 1.25 -12.95
C PHE A 209 7.13 2.54 -13.30
N LEU A 210 5.79 2.53 -13.24
CA LEU A 210 4.99 3.74 -13.42
C LEU A 210 5.26 4.75 -12.28
N GLN A 211 5.35 4.32 -11.03
CA GLN A 211 5.72 5.19 -9.90
C GLN A 211 7.12 5.78 -10.05
N LEU A 212 8.08 5.03 -10.62
CA LEU A 212 9.39 5.58 -10.97
C LEU A 212 9.31 6.68 -12.06
N ALA A 213 8.45 6.50 -13.07
CA ALA A 213 8.22 7.54 -14.07
C ALA A 213 7.54 8.80 -13.47
N ILE A 214 6.59 8.61 -12.56
CA ILE A 214 5.97 9.70 -11.79
C ILE A 214 7.01 10.42 -10.93
N GLY A 215 7.88 9.67 -10.26
CA GLY A 215 9.01 10.22 -9.50
C GLY A 215 9.90 11.11 -10.36
N LEU A 216 10.32 10.63 -11.54
CA LEU A 216 11.11 11.42 -12.50
C LEU A 216 10.39 12.69 -12.94
N MET A 217 9.09 12.62 -13.24
CA MET A 217 8.28 13.79 -13.62
C MET A 217 8.28 14.86 -12.51
N VAL A 218 8.09 14.44 -11.25
CA VAL A 218 8.04 15.32 -10.06
C VAL A 218 9.41 15.89 -9.73
N GLU A 219 10.49 15.14 -9.92
CA GLU A 219 11.86 15.60 -9.68
C GLU A 219 12.33 16.58 -10.77
N LEU A 220 11.92 16.35 -12.02
CA LEU A 220 12.13 17.28 -13.14
C LEU A 220 11.22 18.53 -13.06
N ARG A 221 10.28 18.57 -12.10
CA ARG A 221 9.29 19.64 -11.88
C ARG A 221 8.34 19.86 -13.05
N LEU A 222 8.08 18.82 -13.84
CA LEU A 222 7.23 18.92 -15.01
C LEU A 222 5.73 18.86 -14.66
N ASP A 223 5.40 18.52 -13.41
CA ASP A 223 4.07 18.48 -12.80
C ASP A 223 3.35 19.84 -12.69
N ARG A 224 4.01 20.95 -13.09
CA ARG A 224 3.51 22.32 -12.91
C ARG A 224 3.99 23.29 -13.99
N SER A 225 3.29 24.43 -14.11
CA SER A 225 3.61 25.49 -15.06
C SER A 225 5.04 26.06 -14.90
N PRO A 226 5.74 26.36 -16.02
CA PRO A 226 7.07 26.94 -16.04
C PRO A 226 7.01 28.44 -15.69
N GLN A 227 6.57 28.76 -14.47
CA GLN A 227 6.75 30.03 -13.76
C GLN A 227 5.95 29.97 -12.45
N THR A 228 6.61 29.55 -11.39
CA THR A 228 6.20 29.89 -10.03
C THR A 228 7.44 30.42 -9.32
N LYS A 229 7.38 31.68 -8.86
CA LYS A 229 8.41 32.30 -8.02
C LYS A 229 8.81 31.31 -6.93
N THR A 230 10.00 30.73 -7.05
CA THR A 230 10.52 29.80 -6.07
C THR A 230 11.75 30.39 -5.44
N TRP A 231 11.58 30.74 -4.17
CA TRP A 231 12.60 30.75 -3.15
C TRP A 231 13.58 29.59 -3.41
N LYS A 232 14.84 29.98 -3.53
CA LYS A 232 16.02 29.13 -3.77
C LYS A 232 15.94 27.83 -2.97
N THR A 233 15.58 26.73 -3.63
CA THR A 233 15.88 25.39 -3.11
C THR A 233 16.59 24.64 -4.23
N ALA A 234 17.92 24.59 -4.11
CA ALA A 234 18.80 23.90 -5.02
C ALA A 234 18.75 22.38 -4.74
N LEU A 235 18.04 21.63 -5.59
CA LEU A 235 18.26 20.19 -5.75
C LEU A 235 19.04 19.95 -7.05
N ARG A 236 20.22 20.56 -7.13
CA ARG A 236 21.28 20.19 -8.08
C ARG A 236 22.57 20.06 -7.29
N PHE A 237 22.79 18.89 -6.70
CA PHE A 237 24.07 18.55 -6.09
C PHE A 237 25.17 18.65 -7.16
N ASN A 238 26.16 19.52 -6.96
CA ASN A 238 27.40 19.74 -7.75
C ASN A 238 27.52 20.93 -8.74
N LYS A 239 26.97 22.12 -8.46
CA LYS A 239 27.50 23.37 -9.05
C LYS A 239 27.67 24.47 -8.00
N GLU A 240 28.88 25.03 -7.89
CA GLU A 240 29.12 26.27 -7.15
C GLU A 240 28.33 27.41 -7.79
N TYR A 241 27.56 28.15 -6.99
CA TYR A 241 26.81 29.32 -7.42
C TYR A 241 27.63 30.59 -7.19
N THR A 242 27.83 31.38 -8.26
CA THR A 242 28.29 32.76 -8.15
C THR A 242 27.10 33.69 -7.96
N LEU A 243 27.20 34.67 -7.06
CA LEU A 243 26.13 35.59 -6.64
C LEU A 243 25.61 36.54 -7.73
N ASP A 244 26.12 36.46 -8.96
CA ASP A 244 25.79 37.35 -10.07
C ASP A 244 24.95 36.69 -11.19
N ASP A 245 24.51 35.43 -11.03
CA ASP A 245 23.67 34.78 -12.06
C ASP A 245 22.26 35.38 -12.05
N GLU A 246 21.95 36.18 -13.08
CA GLU A 246 20.62 36.73 -13.35
C GLU A 246 19.55 35.62 -13.38
N GLU A 247 18.36 36.01 -12.93
CA GLU A 247 17.15 35.20 -12.79
C GLU A 247 16.82 34.45 -14.10
N TYR A 248 17.21 33.17 -14.20
CA TYR A 248 16.85 32.33 -15.35
C TYR A 248 15.38 31.91 -15.25
N ILE A 249 14.48 32.79 -15.70
CA ILE A 249 13.08 32.47 -15.93
C ILE A 249 12.99 31.67 -17.23
N ARG A 250 12.71 30.37 -17.14
CA ARG A 250 12.36 29.58 -18.34
C ARG A 250 10.94 30.01 -18.76
N PRO A 251 10.73 30.56 -19.96
CA PRO A 251 9.42 31.10 -20.34
C PRO A 251 8.34 30.02 -20.52
N SER A 252 8.77 28.83 -20.97
CA SER A 252 7.91 27.66 -21.19
C SER A 252 8.73 26.36 -21.10
N TRP A 253 8.06 25.24 -20.82
CA TRP A 253 8.61 23.91 -21.07
C TRP A 253 8.72 23.72 -22.59
N GLY A 254 9.74 23.00 -23.07
CA GLY A 254 9.80 22.63 -24.48
C GLY A 254 8.69 21.64 -24.84
N LEU A 255 8.45 21.49 -26.14
CA LEU A 255 7.32 20.71 -26.65
C LEU A 255 7.45 19.23 -26.26
N ASP A 256 8.65 18.66 -26.29
CA ASP A 256 8.90 17.28 -25.82
C ASP A 256 8.56 17.08 -24.33
N GLU A 257 8.89 18.06 -23.49
CA GLU A 257 8.57 17.99 -22.06
C GLU A 257 7.06 18.07 -21.83
N GLN A 258 6.35 18.91 -22.58
CA GLN A 258 4.89 18.99 -22.55
C GLN A 258 4.25 17.65 -22.98
N ARG A 259 4.71 17.05 -24.07
CA ARG A 259 4.26 15.73 -24.54
C ARG A 259 4.45 14.65 -23.48
N ALA A 260 5.64 14.59 -22.87
CA ALA A 260 5.98 13.57 -21.88
C ALA A 260 5.09 13.63 -20.62
N VAL A 261 4.76 14.83 -20.13
CA VAL A 261 3.88 15.00 -18.96
C VAL A 261 2.47 14.54 -19.27
N VAL A 262 1.92 14.94 -20.43
CA VAL A 262 0.59 14.49 -20.85
C VAL A 262 0.57 12.97 -21.04
N GLY A 263 1.65 12.39 -21.56
CA GLY A 263 1.79 10.93 -21.69
C GLY A 263 1.87 10.19 -20.36
N CYS A 264 2.53 10.77 -19.35
CA CYS A 264 2.56 10.23 -18.00
C CYS A 264 1.15 10.22 -17.39
N TYR A 265 0.41 11.33 -17.51
CA TYR A 265 -1.00 11.42 -17.11
C TYR A 265 -1.87 10.40 -17.84
N TYR A 266 -1.74 10.28 -19.17
CA TYR A 266 -2.52 9.34 -19.98
C TYR A 266 -2.33 7.89 -19.53
N LEU A 267 -1.07 7.47 -19.26
CA LEU A 267 -0.80 6.11 -18.75
C LEU A 267 -1.38 5.88 -17.35
N ILE A 268 -1.33 6.87 -16.45
CA ILE A 268 -1.97 6.78 -15.12
C ILE A 268 -3.49 6.59 -15.27
N ALA A 269 -4.11 7.46 -16.05
CA ALA A 269 -5.55 7.56 -16.16
C ALA A 269 -6.17 6.32 -16.82
N VAL A 270 -5.57 5.80 -17.90
CA VAL A 270 -6.12 4.67 -18.66
C VAL A 270 -5.84 3.31 -18.02
N LEU A 271 -4.67 3.10 -17.38
CA LEU A 271 -4.27 1.77 -16.93
C LEU A 271 -4.55 1.50 -15.44
N LEU A 272 -4.67 2.54 -14.61
CA LEU A 272 -4.96 2.37 -13.19
C LEU A 272 -6.42 2.64 -12.82
N HIS A 273 -7.21 3.28 -13.70
CA HIS A 273 -8.58 3.75 -13.37
C HIS A 273 -8.61 4.51 -12.03
N LYS A 274 -7.54 5.25 -11.72
CA LYS A 274 -7.41 6.06 -10.50
C LYS A 274 -7.45 7.53 -10.88
N PRO A 275 -8.15 8.39 -10.11
CA PRO A 275 -8.03 9.83 -10.29
C PRO A 275 -6.57 10.23 -10.10
N SER A 276 -6.07 11.10 -10.98
CA SER A 276 -4.66 11.53 -11.00
C SER A 276 -4.17 11.89 -9.59
N CYS A 277 -2.98 11.40 -9.21
CA CYS A 277 -2.34 11.69 -7.92
C CYS A 277 -2.07 13.18 -7.67
N PHE A 278 -2.31 14.04 -8.66
CA PHE A 278 -2.12 15.48 -8.60
C PHE A 278 -3.48 16.20 -8.67
N PRO A 279 -4.04 16.66 -7.54
CA PRO A 279 -5.27 17.42 -7.56
C PRO A 279 -5.07 18.73 -8.35
N ASN A 280 -6.00 19.04 -9.26
CA ASN A 280 -5.99 20.24 -10.12
C ASN A 280 -4.86 20.33 -11.17
N ILE A 281 -4.27 19.22 -11.61
CA ILE A 281 -3.28 19.24 -12.71
C ILE A 281 -3.92 19.43 -14.10
N ALA A 282 -5.19 19.04 -14.26
CA ALA A 282 -5.90 19.05 -15.55
C ALA A 282 -5.88 20.41 -16.29
N PRO A 283 -6.12 21.58 -15.65
CA PRO A 283 -6.03 22.87 -16.33
C PRO A 283 -4.62 23.20 -16.86
N TYR A 284 -3.58 22.72 -16.17
CA TYR A 284 -2.19 22.89 -16.62
C TYR A 284 -1.88 21.95 -17.81
N LEU A 285 -2.32 20.69 -17.74
CA LEU A 285 -2.17 19.75 -18.86
C LEU A 285 -2.93 20.24 -20.10
N GLU A 286 -4.12 20.81 -19.91
CA GLU A 286 -4.88 21.41 -21.00
C GLU A 286 -4.11 22.56 -21.67
N GLN A 287 -3.44 23.42 -20.90
CA GLN A 287 -2.55 24.46 -21.45
C GLN A 287 -1.39 23.87 -22.23
N CYS A 288 -0.79 22.77 -21.75
CA CYS A 288 0.25 22.04 -22.48
C CYS A 288 -0.30 21.49 -23.81
N CYS A 289 -1.47 20.85 -23.79
CA CYS A 289 -2.12 20.33 -24.99
C CYS A 289 -2.46 21.44 -26.00
N GLN A 290 -3.00 22.58 -25.55
CA GLN A 290 -3.29 23.74 -26.41
C GLN A 290 -2.01 24.36 -26.99
N SER A 291 -0.93 24.37 -26.21
CA SER A 291 0.39 24.80 -26.70
C SER A 291 0.91 23.86 -27.78
N LEU A 292 0.78 22.54 -27.61
CA LEU A 292 1.17 21.55 -28.61
C LEU A 292 0.36 21.71 -29.91
N ASP A 293 -0.97 21.82 -29.80
CA ASP A 293 -1.88 22.02 -30.93
C ASP A 293 -1.55 23.30 -31.72
N LYS A 294 -1.21 24.39 -31.02
CA LYS A 294 -0.84 25.66 -31.65
C LYS A 294 0.51 25.63 -32.37
N ASN A 295 1.48 24.90 -31.83
CA ASN A 295 2.83 24.84 -32.42
C ASN A 295 2.92 23.83 -33.56
N ASP A 296 2.12 22.75 -33.51
CA ASP A 296 2.00 21.70 -34.54
C ASP A 296 3.36 21.25 -35.11
N GLU A 297 4.33 20.98 -34.23
CA GLU A 297 5.68 20.58 -34.63
C GLU A 297 5.69 19.18 -35.24
N THR A 298 4.80 18.32 -34.77
CA THR A 298 4.62 16.97 -35.29
C THR A 298 3.17 16.77 -35.72
N SER A 299 2.98 15.98 -36.78
CA SER A 299 1.64 15.64 -37.28
C SER A 299 0.72 14.98 -36.26
N HIS A 300 1.25 14.56 -35.11
CA HIS A 300 0.53 13.91 -34.03
C HIS A 300 0.09 14.86 -32.90
N ASP A 301 0.64 16.08 -32.84
CA ASP A 301 0.37 17.03 -31.74
C ASP A 301 -1.11 17.41 -31.68
N LYS A 302 -1.74 17.58 -32.84
CA LYS A 302 -3.18 17.83 -32.99
C LYS A 302 -4.08 16.77 -32.35
N TYR A 303 -3.59 15.53 -32.16
CA TYR A 303 -4.38 14.45 -31.55
C TYR A 303 -4.29 14.44 -30.03
N ILE A 304 -3.21 14.98 -29.45
CA ILE A 304 -2.94 14.94 -28.00
C ILE A 304 -4.03 15.68 -27.22
N LEU A 305 -4.45 16.84 -27.69
CA LEU A 305 -5.53 17.62 -27.06
C LEU A 305 -6.83 16.83 -26.99
N HIS A 306 -7.20 16.15 -28.08
CA HIS A 306 -8.43 15.37 -28.13
C HIS A 306 -8.34 14.07 -27.30
N LEU A 307 -7.19 13.40 -27.26
CA LEU A 307 -6.96 12.25 -26.35
C LEU A 307 -7.14 12.66 -24.90
N PHE A 308 -6.57 13.81 -24.54
CA PHE A 308 -6.69 14.36 -23.20
C PHE A 308 -8.16 14.66 -22.85
N HIS A 309 -8.91 15.34 -23.72
CA HIS A 309 -10.32 15.64 -23.48
C HIS A 309 -11.19 14.38 -23.38
N LEU A 310 -10.98 13.39 -24.25
CA LEU A 310 -11.68 12.10 -24.14
C LEU A 310 -11.37 11.40 -22.81
N GLN A 311 -10.11 11.41 -22.37
CA GLN A 311 -9.72 10.80 -21.10
C GLN A 311 -10.34 11.53 -19.89
N VAL A 312 -10.41 12.86 -19.93
CA VAL A 312 -11.08 13.65 -18.88
C VAL A 312 -12.58 13.33 -18.83
N ILE A 313 -13.24 13.13 -19.98
CA ILE A 313 -14.64 12.70 -20.02
C ILE A 313 -14.79 11.29 -19.43
N ALA A 314 -13.91 10.35 -19.78
CA ALA A 314 -13.90 9.01 -19.19
C ALA A 314 -13.75 9.05 -17.65
N GLU A 315 -12.85 9.89 -17.11
CA GLU A 315 -12.71 10.08 -15.66
C GLU A 315 -13.95 10.71 -15.01
N LYS A 316 -14.66 11.62 -15.70
CA LYS A 316 -15.94 12.16 -15.19
C LYS A 316 -16.99 11.07 -15.08
N ILE A 317 -17.04 10.15 -16.04
CA ILE A 317 -17.96 9.00 -16.04
C ILE A 317 -17.63 8.06 -14.88
N ASP A 318 -16.36 7.69 -14.70
CA ASP A 318 -15.92 6.82 -13.61
C ASP A 318 -16.19 7.45 -12.23
N ASN A 319 -15.94 8.76 -12.07
CA ASN A 319 -16.25 9.49 -10.82
C ASN A 319 -17.76 9.56 -10.53
N LEU A 320 -18.59 9.73 -11.54
CA LEU A 320 -20.04 9.71 -11.40
C LEU A 320 -20.52 8.32 -10.96
N SER A 321 -19.94 7.26 -11.53
CA SER A 321 -20.23 5.86 -11.20
C SER A 321 -19.96 5.59 -9.73
N TRP A 322 -18.80 6.05 -9.26
CA TRP A 322 -18.37 5.92 -7.88
C TRP A 322 -19.24 6.70 -6.88
N LYS A 323 -19.60 7.95 -7.20
CA LYS A 323 -20.28 8.86 -6.26
C LYS A 323 -21.80 8.70 -6.23
N HIS A 324 -22.42 8.41 -7.37
CA HIS A 324 -23.87 8.44 -7.55
C HIS A 324 -24.45 7.10 -8.03
N GLY A 325 -23.69 6.00 -7.94
CA GLY A 325 -24.07 4.64 -8.35
C GLY A 325 -25.52 4.23 -8.08
N MET A 326 -26.06 4.60 -6.90
CA MET A 326 -27.44 4.25 -6.48
C MET A 326 -28.53 5.19 -7.00
N GLU A 327 -28.20 6.43 -7.36
CA GLU A 327 -29.16 7.46 -7.83
C GLU A 327 -29.48 7.32 -9.33
N LEU A 328 -28.62 6.61 -10.07
CA LEU A 328 -28.65 6.52 -11.53
C LEU A 328 -29.82 5.71 -12.10
N GLY A 329 -30.48 4.91 -11.27
CA GLY A 329 -31.72 4.21 -11.62
C GLY A 329 -33.00 4.99 -11.30
N SER A 330 -32.90 6.20 -10.76
CA SER A 330 -34.07 7.02 -10.38
C SER A 330 -34.29 8.18 -11.36
N THR A 331 -35.46 8.23 -11.98
CA THR A 331 -35.88 9.29 -12.89
C THR A 331 -36.03 10.62 -12.15
N GLY A 332 -35.47 11.71 -12.70
CA GLY A 332 -35.50 13.04 -12.09
C GLY A 332 -34.44 13.30 -11.01
N SER A 333 -33.44 12.43 -10.88
CA SER A 333 -32.33 12.61 -9.92
C SER A 333 -31.30 13.64 -10.39
N ALA A 334 -30.51 14.19 -9.45
CA ALA A 334 -29.39 15.06 -9.79
C ALA A 334 -28.39 14.39 -10.75
N ALA A 335 -28.29 13.06 -10.69
CA ALA A 335 -27.41 12.27 -11.53
C ALA A 335 -27.82 12.28 -13.02
N GLU A 336 -29.11 12.47 -13.33
CA GLU A 336 -29.61 12.62 -14.71
C GLU A 336 -29.07 13.89 -15.39
N LEU A 337 -28.98 15.00 -14.64
CA LEU A 337 -28.35 16.24 -15.11
C LEU A 337 -26.85 16.05 -15.38
N TYR A 338 -26.16 15.26 -14.54
CA TYR A 338 -24.74 14.94 -14.76
C TYR A 338 -24.53 14.07 -16.00
N VAL A 339 -25.36 13.05 -16.22
CA VAL A 339 -25.31 12.22 -17.43
C VAL A 339 -25.61 13.05 -18.69
N SER A 340 -26.62 13.93 -18.65
CA SER A 340 -26.94 14.83 -19.76
C SER A 340 -25.79 15.78 -20.09
N ASN A 341 -25.12 16.33 -19.07
CA ASN A 341 -23.93 17.17 -19.25
C ASN A 341 -22.75 16.40 -19.87
N ILE A 342 -22.51 15.15 -19.46
CA ILE A 342 -21.46 14.30 -20.03
C ILE A 342 -21.76 13.98 -21.50
N LYS A 343 -23.01 13.63 -21.84
CA LYS A 343 -23.43 13.41 -23.23
C LYS A 343 -23.23 14.67 -24.08
N SER A 344 -23.64 15.83 -23.57
CA SER A 344 -23.43 17.10 -24.25
C SER A 344 -21.94 17.43 -24.45
N ASP A 345 -21.08 17.15 -23.46
CA ASP A 345 -19.63 17.30 -23.58
C ASP A 345 -19.06 16.39 -24.67
N LEU A 346 -19.51 15.14 -24.75
CA LEU A 346 -19.08 14.16 -25.75
C LEU A 346 -19.56 14.54 -27.17
N ASP A 347 -20.82 14.93 -27.33
CA ASP A 347 -21.39 15.39 -28.60
C ASP A 347 -20.67 16.65 -29.12
N ARG A 348 -20.37 17.59 -28.20
CA ARG A 348 -19.60 18.77 -28.52
C ARG A 348 -18.20 18.40 -29.00
N LEU A 349 -17.51 17.50 -28.29
CA LEU A 349 -16.18 17.06 -28.71
C LEU A 349 -16.23 16.37 -30.08
N ARG A 350 -17.24 15.51 -30.32
CA ARG A 350 -17.47 14.83 -31.60
C ARG A 350 -17.64 15.82 -32.76
N SER A 351 -18.36 16.92 -32.53
CA SER A 351 -18.55 17.98 -33.54
C SER A 351 -17.27 18.76 -33.87
N GLN A 352 -16.28 18.74 -32.96
CA GLN A 352 -15.01 19.44 -33.09
C GLN A 352 -13.90 18.57 -33.71
N LEU A 353 -14.15 17.27 -33.95
CA LEU A 353 -13.16 16.37 -34.50
C LEU A 353 -12.88 16.66 -36.00
N PRO A 354 -11.61 16.83 -36.41
CA PRO A 354 -11.25 17.05 -37.81
C PRO A 354 -11.66 15.90 -38.77
N VAL A 355 -11.75 16.19 -40.07
CA VAL A 355 -12.01 15.15 -41.10
C VAL A 355 -10.79 14.21 -41.20
N GLY A 356 -11.00 12.88 -41.15
CA GLY A 356 -9.94 11.85 -41.13
C GLY A 356 -9.55 11.33 -39.74
N PHE A 357 -10.28 11.76 -38.71
CA PHE A 357 -9.98 11.42 -37.30
C PHE A 357 -10.20 9.95 -36.93
N TYR A 358 -11.16 9.29 -37.59
CA TYR A 358 -11.45 7.86 -37.40
C TYR A 358 -10.40 6.94 -38.03
N ASP A 359 -9.51 7.49 -38.86
CA ASP A 359 -8.46 6.73 -39.55
C ASP A 359 -7.29 6.38 -38.62
N THR A 360 -7.24 6.98 -37.41
CA THR A 360 -6.21 6.71 -36.40
C THR A 360 -6.73 5.73 -35.33
N PRO A 361 -6.15 4.52 -35.20
CA PRO A 361 -6.70 3.49 -34.31
C PRO A 361 -6.77 3.89 -32.83
N VAL A 362 -5.77 4.60 -32.29
CA VAL A 362 -5.78 5.00 -30.86
C VAL A 362 -6.91 6.00 -30.55
N MET A 363 -7.19 6.93 -31.48
CA MET A 363 -8.26 7.91 -31.33
C MET A 363 -9.64 7.25 -31.40
N ALA A 364 -9.84 6.41 -32.41
CA ALA A 364 -11.09 5.69 -32.61
C ALA A 364 -11.39 4.80 -31.40
N MET A 365 -10.39 4.04 -30.92
CA MET A 365 -10.56 3.19 -29.73
C MET A 365 -10.87 4.00 -28.48
N GLN A 366 -10.17 5.11 -28.24
CA GLN A 366 -10.44 5.97 -27.08
C GLN A 366 -11.85 6.57 -27.13
N LEU A 367 -12.30 7.05 -28.29
CA LEU A 367 -13.64 7.63 -28.47
C LEU A 367 -14.73 6.59 -28.21
N TYR A 368 -14.69 5.46 -28.92
CA TYR A 368 -15.70 4.41 -28.77
C TYR A 368 -15.67 3.75 -27.39
N THR A 369 -14.49 3.67 -26.76
CA THR A 369 -14.40 3.22 -25.37
C THR A 369 -15.06 4.22 -24.41
N THR A 370 -14.89 5.52 -24.64
CA THR A 370 -15.55 6.56 -23.83
C THR A 370 -17.08 6.53 -24.01
N GLU A 371 -17.56 6.32 -25.25
CA GLU A 371 -18.97 6.07 -25.54
C GLU A 371 -19.48 4.84 -24.76
N LEU A 372 -18.73 3.74 -24.80
CA LEU A 372 -19.03 2.50 -24.08
C LEU A 372 -19.13 2.71 -22.56
N PHE A 373 -18.30 3.59 -21.97
CA PHE A 373 -18.39 3.99 -20.56
C PHE A 373 -19.65 4.81 -20.26
N SER A 374 -19.96 5.79 -21.11
CA SER A 374 -21.11 6.70 -20.90
C SER A 374 -22.49 6.03 -21.04
N GLU A 375 -22.52 4.85 -21.64
CA GLU A 375 -23.73 4.18 -22.14
C GLU A 375 -23.95 2.80 -21.51
N THR A 376 -23.81 2.71 -20.21
CA THR A 376 -24.20 1.53 -19.40
C THR A 376 -25.47 1.76 -18.55
N TRP A 377 -26.18 2.88 -18.76
CA TRP A 377 -27.07 3.51 -17.76
C TRP A 377 -28.40 3.93 -18.42
N TRP A 378 -29.43 3.06 -18.47
CA TRP A 378 -30.85 3.19 -18.97
C TRP A 378 -31.25 2.18 -20.11
N ASP A 379 -32.55 2.04 -20.43
CA ASP A 379 -33.10 0.98 -21.32
C ASP A 379 -32.98 1.24 -22.85
N GLU A 380 -32.82 2.51 -23.26
CA GLU A 380 -32.56 2.93 -24.67
C GLU A 380 -31.12 2.62 -25.14
N ILE A 381 -30.28 2.06 -24.26
CA ILE A 381 -28.82 2.13 -24.34
C ILE A 381 -28.14 0.80 -24.71
N PHE A 382 -28.89 -0.30 -24.77
CA PHE A 382 -28.36 -1.58 -25.24
C PHE A 382 -27.90 -1.52 -26.70
N CYS A 383 -28.59 -0.74 -27.55
CA CYS A 383 -28.28 -0.66 -28.97
C CYS A 383 -27.01 0.18 -29.24
N SER A 384 -26.81 1.27 -28.49
CA SER A 384 -25.74 2.23 -28.74
C SER A 384 -24.39 1.75 -28.19
N GLY A 385 -24.36 1.14 -27.00
CA GLY A 385 -23.13 0.52 -26.45
C GLY A 385 -22.64 -0.67 -27.29
N LEU A 386 -23.56 -1.48 -27.81
CA LEU A 386 -23.22 -2.57 -28.73
C LEU A 386 -22.71 -2.01 -30.07
N THR A 387 -23.28 -0.90 -30.54
CA THR A 387 -22.79 -0.18 -31.74
C THR A 387 -21.36 0.35 -31.52
N ALA A 388 -21.06 0.93 -30.36
CA ALA A 388 -19.70 1.37 -30.03
C ALA A 388 -18.69 0.20 -30.01
N ALA A 389 -19.09 -0.94 -29.44
CA ALA A 389 -18.27 -2.15 -29.46
C ALA A 389 -18.09 -2.73 -30.88
N GLU A 390 -19.15 -2.75 -31.69
CA GLU A 390 -19.08 -3.13 -33.11
C GLU A 390 -18.13 -2.21 -33.88
N ASN A 391 -18.14 -0.91 -33.61
CA ASN A 391 -17.23 0.04 -34.26
C ASN A 391 -15.75 -0.21 -33.90
N ILE A 392 -15.45 -0.53 -32.63
CA ILE A 392 -14.08 -0.92 -32.22
C ILE A 392 -13.64 -2.20 -32.94
N LEU A 393 -14.51 -3.21 -32.98
CA LEU A 393 -14.21 -4.49 -33.61
C LEU A 393 -14.10 -4.37 -35.14
N ASN A 394 -14.98 -3.63 -35.79
CA ASN A 394 -14.92 -3.39 -37.23
C ASN A 394 -13.65 -2.63 -37.62
N MET A 395 -13.24 -1.64 -36.83
CA MET A 395 -11.96 -0.96 -37.01
C MET A 395 -10.80 -1.96 -36.89
N TYR A 396 -10.78 -2.77 -35.84
CA TYR A 396 -9.74 -3.79 -35.64
C TYR A 396 -9.69 -4.81 -36.79
N MET A 397 -10.86 -5.29 -37.24
CA MET A 397 -10.96 -6.22 -38.36
C MET A 397 -10.55 -5.59 -39.70
N GLY A 398 -10.71 -4.27 -39.84
CA GLY A 398 -10.32 -3.52 -41.04
C GLY A 398 -8.82 -3.25 -41.16
N LEU A 399 -8.04 -3.45 -40.10
CA LEU A 399 -6.59 -3.25 -40.13
C LEU A 399 -5.91 -4.26 -41.06
N PRO A 400 -4.80 -3.90 -41.72
CA PRO A 400 -3.98 -4.87 -42.44
C PRO A 400 -3.47 -5.97 -41.50
N PRO A 401 -3.32 -7.22 -41.97
CA PRO A 401 -2.81 -8.31 -41.13
C PRO A 401 -1.47 -7.95 -40.47
N GLY A 402 -1.40 -8.07 -39.15
CA GLY A 402 -0.19 -7.74 -38.38
C GLY A 402 -0.07 -6.27 -37.96
N GLY A 403 -0.95 -5.38 -38.44
CA GLY A 403 -0.95 -3.96 -38.03
C GLY A 403 -1.23 -3.75 -36.55
N GLU A 404 -1.90 -4.69 -35.89
CA GLU A 404 -2.15 -4.69 -34.45
C GLU A 404 -0.91 -4.98 -33.58
N GLN A 405 0.22 -5.43 -34.16
CA GLN A 405 1.45 -5.66 -33.39
C GLN A 405 2.08 -4.36 -32.88
N THR A 406 1.75 -3.21 -33.47
CA THR A 406 2.27 -1.91 -33.04
C THR A 406 1.40 -1.26 -31.97
N PHE A 407 0.23 -1.86 -31.65
CA PHE A 407 -0.66 -1.35 -30.61
C PHE A 407 0.04 -1.28 -29.27
N ASN A 408 -0.20 -0.18 -28.56
CA ASN A 408 0.30 -0.03 -27.21
C ASN A 408 -0.55 -0.84 -26.22
N ASN A 409 -0.10 -0.94 -24.96
CA ASN A 409 -0.81 -1.67 -23.92
C ASN A 409 -2.21 -1.10 -23.62
N THR A 410 -2.39 0.22 -23.73
CA THR A 410 -3.69 0.87 -23.47
C THR A 410 -4.77 0.41 -24.46
N GLN A 411 -4.41 0.27 -25.74
CA GLN A 411 -5.34 -0.22 -26.77
C GLN A 411 -5.71 -1.69 -26.56
N TRP A 412 -4.76 -2.54 -26.12
CA TRP A 412 -5.06 -3.93 -25.77
C TRP A 412 -5.99 -4.06 -24.56
N VAL A 413 -5.84 -3.18 -23.57
CA VAL A 413 -6.76 -3.09 -22.42
C VAL A 413 -8.16 -2.64 -22.87
N GLN A 414 -8.26 -1.63 -23.73
CA GLN A 414 -9.52 -1.16 -24.31
C GLN A 414 -10.21 -2.25 -25.13
N MET A 415 -9.45 -3.03 -25.92
CA MET A 415 -9.97 -4.16 -26.67
C MET A 415 -10.54 -5.25 -25.74
N ALA A 416 -9.83 -5.58 -24.66
CA ALA A 416 -10.32 -6.53 -23.67
C ALA A 416 -11.60 -6.05 -22.97
N PHE A 417 -11.66 -4.76 -22.62
CA PHE A 417 -12.85 -4.12 -22.03
C PHE A 417 -14.04 -4.17 -22.99
N CYS A 418 -13.82 -3.82 -24.27
CA CYS A 418 -14.83 -3.89 -25.33
C CYS A 418 -15.44 -5.29 -25.47
N ILE A 419 -14.61 -6.33 -25.57
CA ILE A 419 -15.07 -7.72 -25.71
C ILE A 419 -15.91 -8.15 -24.50
N LEU A 420 -15.50 -7.76 -23.29
CA LEU A 420 -16.20 -8.08 -22.05
C LEU A 420 -17.57 -7.41 -21.96
N VAL A 421 -17.63 -6.10 -22.19
CA VAL A 421 -18.88 -5.33 -22.09
C VAL A 421 -19.86 -5.75 -23.19
N ALA A 422 -19.39 -5.89 -24.44
CA ALA A 422 -20.23 -6.35 -25.54
C ALA A 422 -20.80 -7.74 -25.29
N SER A 423 -19.99 -8.67 -24.77
CA SER A 423 -20.45 -10.01 -24.38
C SER A 423 -21.54 -9.94 -23.30
N ARG A 424 -21.40 -9.07 -22.30
CA ARG A 424 -22.42 -8.88 -21.26
C ARG A 424 -23.72 -8.30 -21.83
N GLN A 425 -23.61 -7.31 -22.72
CA GLN A 425 -24.76 -6.67 -23.37
C GLN A 425 -25.51 -7.64 -24.28
N VAL A 426 -24.82 -8.48 -25.05
CA VAL A 426 -25.43 -9.52 -25.90
C VAL A 426 -26.24 -10.50 -25.07
N VAL A 427 -25.72 -10.96 -23.94
CA VAL A 427 -26.45 -11.87 -23.03
C VAL A 427 -27.65 -11.19 -22.38
N ALA A 428 -27.51 -9.94 -21.97
CA ALA A 428 -28.63 -9.19 -21.40
C ALA A 428 -29.75 -8.99 -22.44
N ALA A 429 -29.40 -8.63 -23.68
CA ALA A 429 -30.34 -8.49 -24.78
C ALA A 429 -31.08 -9.80 -25.11
N SER A 430 -30.38 -10.95 -25.05
CA SER A 430 -30.98 -12.27 -25.30
C SER A 430 -32.00 -12.66 -24.21
N ARG A 431 -31.80 -12.21 -22.97
CA ARG A 431 -32.69 -12.50 -21.83
C ARG A 431 -33.94 -11.61 -21.83
N MET A 432 -33.83 -10.39 -22.34
CA MET A 432 -34.94 -9.42 -22.41
C MET A 432 -35.88 -9.62 -23.61
N GLY A 433 -35.58 -10.55 -24.53
CA GLY A 433 -36.44 -10.83 -25.69
C GLY A 433 -36.56 -9.65 -26.68
N LYS A 434 -35.57 -8.75 -26.73
CA LYS A 434 -35.59 -7.58 -27.62
C LYS A 434 -35.40 -8.02 -29.08
N ALA A 435 -36.50 -8.11 -29.83
CA ALA A 435 -36.53 -8.55 -31.23
C ALA A 435 -35.56 -7.79 -32.16
N ALA A 436 -35.28 -6.53 -31.85
CA ALA A 436 -34.41 -5.65 -32.65
C ALA A 436 -32.92 -6.02 -32.61
N LEU A 437 -32.46 -6.76 -31.59
CA LEU A 437 -31.04 -7.10 -31.37
C LEU A 437 -30.70 -8.57 -31.69
N LEU A 438 -31.69 -9.39 -32.09
CA LEU A 438 -31.45 -10.78 -32.49
C LEU A 438 -30.34 -10.97 -33.53
N PRO A 439 -30.22 -10.13 -34.58
CA PRO A 439 -29.15 -10.29 -35.56
C PRO A 439 -27.75 -10.23 -34.94
N GLN A 440 -27.54 -9.30 -34.00
CA GLN A 440 -26.23 -9.08 -33.34
C GLN A 440 -25.92 -10.17 -32.31
N ILE A 441 -26.96 -10.70 -31.66
CA ILE A 441 -26.85 -11.88 -30.78
C ILE A 441 -26.42 -13.12 -31.57
N HIS A 442 -26.97 -13.30 -32.78
CA HIS A 442 -26.65 -14.44 -33.63
C HIS A 442 -25.27 -14.34 -34.32
N THR A 443 -24.79 -13.14 -34.64
CA THR A 443 -23.48 -12.95 -35.29
C THR A 443 -22.31 -12.86 -34.31
N TRP A 444 -22.57 -12.61 -33.02
CA TRP A 444 -21.51 -12.48 -32.01
C TRP A 444 -20.54 -13.69 -31.91
N PRO A 445 -21.01 -14.96 -31.93
CA PRO A 445 -20.11 -16.12 -31.96
C PRO A 445 -19.20 -16.16 -33.19
N GLU A 446 -19.69 -15.72 -34.36
CA GLU A 446 -18.88 -15.61 -35.59
C GLU A 446 -17.85 -14.48 -35.48
N THR A 447 -18.22 -13.36 -34.85
CA THR A 447 -17.31 -12.24 -34.58
C THR A 447 -16.16 -12.66 -33.64
N LEU A 448 -16.47 -13.43 -32.58
CA LEU A 448 -15.48 -14.00 -31.68
C LEU A 448 -14.56 -15.01 -32.39
N GLU A 449 -15.10 -15.83 -33.31
CA GLU A 449 -14.30 -16.75 -34.11
C GLU A 449 -13.33 -16.02 -35.03
N LYS A 450 -13.79 -14.98 -35.74
CA LYS A 450 -12.92 -14.14 -36.60
C LYS A 450 -11.82 -13.47 -35.76
N LEU A 451 -12.16 -12.99 -34.57
CA LEU A 451 -11.19 -12.38 -33.65
C LEU A 451 -10.15 -13.38 -33.18
N ARG A 452 -10.59 -14.59 -32.80
CA ARG A 452 -9.71 -15.68 -32.39
C ARG A 452 -8.74 -16.07 -33.52
N GLN A 453 -9.25 -16.23 -34.75
CA GLN A 453 -8.40 -16.55 -35.91
C GLN A 453 -7.35 -15.47 -36.18
N ARG A 454 -7.75 -14.19 -36.08
CA ARG A 454 -6.84 -13.07 -36.26
C ARG A 454 -5.75 -13.02 -35.18
N LEU A 455 -6.11 -13.20 -33.91
CA LEU A 455 -5.14 -13.29 -32.80
C LEU A 455 -4.21 -14.51 -32.94
N GLY A 456 -4.77 -15.66 -33.34
CA GLY A 456 -3.99 -16.87 -33.59
C GLY A 456 -2.97 -16.70 -34.72
N ALA A 457 -3.26 -15.88 -35.74
CA ALA A 457 -2.32 -15.56 -36.81
C ALA A 457 -1.13 -14.71 -36.37
N LEU A 458 -1.25 -13.95 -35.27
CA LEU A 458 -0.14 -13.21 -34.65
C LEU A 458 0.73 -14.09 -33.78
N SER A 459 0.18 -15.22 -33.34
CA SER A 459 0.84 -16.11 -32.41
C SER A 459 1.91 -16.94 -33.12
N THR A 460 3.07 -17.03 -32.50
CA THR A 460 4.23 -17.74 -33.00
C THR A 460 4.45 -19.03 -32.22
N THR A 461 5.09 -20.02 -32.85
CA THR A 461 5.53 -21.25 -32.15
C THR A 461 6.81 -21.05 -31.35
N GLN A 462 7.39 -19.84 -31.38
CA GLN A 462 8.62 -19.52 -30.66
C GLN A 462 8.32 -19.43 -29.15
N VAL A 463 9.25 -19.95 -28.36
CA VAL A 463 9.28 -19.85 -26.90
C VAL A 463 10.56 -19.12 -26.50
N ASP A 464 10.51 -18.39 -25.38
CA ASP A 464 11.71 -17.78 -24.85
C ASP A 464 12.58 -18.80 -24.07
N ARG A 465 13.68 -18.32 -23.47
CA ARG A 465 14.60 -19.15 -22.66
C ARG A 465 13.91 -19.80 -21.46
N ASP A 466 12.82 -19.20 -20.98
CA ASP A 466 12.07 -19.65 -19.80
C ASP A 466 10.87 -20.54 -20.21
N GLY A 467 10.68 -20.79 -21.53
CA GLY A 467 9.63 -21.63 -22.09
C GLY A 467 8.30 -20.91 -22.38
N ASP A 468 8.22 -19.60 -22.14
CA ASP A 468 7.00 -18.81 -22.27
C ASP A 468 6.77 -18.42 -23.76
N ARG A 469 5.54 -18.60 -24.26
CA ARG A 469 5.12 -18.21 -25.63
C ARG A 469 4.81 -16.71 -25.74
N ASP A 470 4.57 -16.22 -26.95
CA ASP A 470 4.20 -14.81 -27.20
C ASP A 470 2.90 -14.38 -26.49
N VAL A 471 2.77 -13.07 -26.31
CA VAL A 471 1.64 -12.46 -25.58
C VAL A 471 0.28 -12.69 -26.25
N PHE A 472 0.25 -12.88 -27.57
CA PHE A 472 -1.01 -13.07 -28.31
C PHE A 472 -1.67 -14.41 -28.02
N VAL A 473 -0.89 -15.42 -27.61
CA VAL A 473 -1.42 -16.70 -27.10
C VAL A 473 -2.40 -16.47 -25.96
N ASP A 474 -2.07 -15.58 -25.03
CA ASP A 474 -2.90 -15.35 -23.85
C ASP A 474 -4.16 -14.57 -24.19
N PHE A 475 -4.07 -13.63 -25.14
CA PHE A 475 -5.25 -12.96 -25.71
C PHE A 475 -6.15 -13.94 -26.48
N GLU A 476 -5.59 -14.80 -27.34
CA GLU A 476 -6.34 -15.81 -28.09
C GLU A 476 -7.04 -16.79 -27.13
N LYS A 477 -6.35 -17.27 -26.10
CA LYS A 477 -6.93 -18.13 -25.06
C LYS A 477 -8.13 -17.46 -24.38
N ARG A 478 -8.05 -16.16 -24.06
CA ARG A 478 -9.16 -15.42 -23.43
C ARG A 478 -10.37 -15.36 -24.36
N VAL A 479 -10.18 -14.99 -25.62
CA VAL A 479 -11.28 -14.97 -26.62
C VAL A 479 -11.87 -16.36 -26.83
N SER A 480 -11.03 -17.39 -26.88
CA SER A 480 -11.46 -18.79 -27.01
C SER A 480 -12.35 -19.25 -25.85
N ARG A 481 -12.05 -18.82 -24.62
CA ARG A 481 -12.89 -19.13 -23.44
C ARG A 481 -14.27 -18.49 -23.56
N ILE A 482 -14.31 -17.20 -23.92
CA ILE A 482 -15.56 -16.45 -24.10
C ILE A 482 -16.39 -17.10 -25.21
N GLN A 483 -15.80 -17.37 -26.35
CA GLN A 483 -16.44 -18.05 -27.47
C GLN A 483 -16.98 -19.45 -27.07
N GLY A 484 -16.18 -20.26 -26.38
CA GLY A 484 -16.59 -21.57 -25.89
C GLY A 484 -17.79 -21.50 -24.94
N TRP A 485 -17.87 -20.46 -24.10
CA TRP A 485 -19.04 -20.21 -23.27
C TRP A 485 -20.27 -19.85 -24.11
N PHE A 486 -20.13 -18.96 -25.10
CA PHE A 486 -21.24 -18.62 -25.99
C PHE A 486 -21.75 -19.83 -26.78
N ASN A 487 -20.86 -20.64 -27.35
CA ASN A 487 -21.24 -21.84 -28.10
C ASN A 487 -22.00 -22.86 -27.24
N ARG A 488 -21.62 -23.02 -25.95
CA ARG A 488 -22.34 -23.92 -25.02
C ARG A 488 -23.72 -23.41 -24.66
N ASN A 489 -23.89 -22.10 -24.50
CA ASN A 489 -25.13 -21.51 -24.00
C ASN A 489 -26.11 -21.11 -25.13
N PHE A 490 -25.62 -20.90 -26.35
CA PHE A 490 -26.41 -20.39 -27.48
C PHE A 490 -26.30 -21.24 -28.77
N GLY A 491 -25.53 -22.33 -28.78
CA GLY A 491 -25.20 -23.10 -29.99
C GLY A 491 -26.28 -24.05 -30.56
N ASN A 492 -27.45 -24.19 -29.92
CA ASN A 492 -28.56 -24.98 -30.47
C ASN A 492 -29.60 -24.06 -31.12
N SER A 493 -29.50 -23.90 -32.45
CA SER A 493 -30.29 -22.97 -33.27
C SER A 493 -31.78 -23.31 -33.45
N GLU A 494 -32.40 -24.12 -32.58
CA GLU A 494 -33.82 -24.52 -32.72
C GLU A 494 -34.68 -24.38 -31.45
N ALA A 495 -34.13 -23.86 -30.34
CA ALA A 495 -34.95 -23.61 -29.15
C ALA A 495 -35.74 -22.29 -29.31
N THR A 496 -37.01 -22.41 -29.72
CA THR A 496 -38.02 -21.36 -29.58
C THR A 496 -38.02 -20.84 -28.14
N PHE A 497 -37.83 -19.53 -27.97
CA PHE A 497 -37.90 -18.85 -26.67
C PHE A 497 -39.29 -19.04 -26.05
N PRO A 498 -39.47 -19.74 -24.91
CA PRO A 498 -40.75 -19.81 -24.26
C PRO A 498 -40.97 -18.53 -23.42
N PRO A 499 -42.10 -17.83 -23.57
CA PRO A 499 -42.42 -16.70 -22.69
C PRO A 499 -42.80 -17.24 -21.31
N ARG A 500 -42.02 -16.93 -20.26
CA ARG A 500 -42.43 -17.23 -18.88
C ARG A 500 -43.50 -16.22 -18.44
N GLY A 501 -44.71 -16.73 -18.27
CA GLY A 501 -45.87 -16.01 -17.74
C GLY A 501 -45.73 -15.61 -16.28
N ILE A 502 -46.42 -14.51 -15.97
CA ILE A 502 -46.48 -13.76 -14.71
C ILE A 502 -47.42 -14.41 -13.70
N VAL A 503 -46.99 -14.58 -12.45
CA VAL A 503 -47.80 -14.53 -11.20
C VAL A 503 -46.82 -14.21 -10.05
N GLY A 504 -46.86 -13.14 -9.25
CA GLY A 504 -47.67 -11.95 -9.12
C GLY A 504 -47.33 -11.29 -7.78
N GLY A 505 -46.79 -10.06 -7.79
CA GLY A 505 -46.79 -9.15 -6.63
C GLY A 505 -45.45 -8.54 -6.19
N GLN A 506 -44.94 -7.51 -6.90
CA GLN A 506 -44.38 -6.27 -6.32
C GLN A 506 -44.03 -5.21 -7.40
N ALA A 507 -44.29 -3.93 -7.03
CA ALA A 507 -43.96 -2.62 -7.62
C ALA A 507 -43.86 -2.44 -9.15
N VAL A 508 -44.87 -1.77 -9.73
CA VAL A 508 -44.96 -1.38 -11.15
C VAL A 508 -44.52 0.08 -11.34
N GLY A 509 -43.50 0.31 -12.17
CA GLY A 509 -43.23 1.60 -12.82
C GLY A 509 -43.92 1.67 -14.20
N LEU A 510 -44.39 2.85 -14.61
CA LEU A 510 -45.11 3.11 -15.86
C LEU A 510 -44.18 3.70 -16.95
N ASP A 511 -44.18 3.11 -18.14
CA ASP A 511 -43.56 3.66 -19.35
C ASP A 511 -44.36 4.86 -19.90
N VAL A 512 -43.70 6.01 -20.06
CA VAL A 512 -44.32 7.30 -20.45
C VAL A 512 -44.63 7.37 -21.95
N ALA A 513 -44.09 6.49 -22.79
CA ALA A 513 -44.36 6.47 -24.23
C ALA A 513 -45.55 5.55 -24.62
N THR A 514 -45.79 4.48 -23.86
CA THR A 514 -46.76 3.44 -24.23
C THR A 514 -47.80 3.09 -23.15
N GLY A 515 -47.62 3.56 -21.91
CA GLY A 515 -48.56 3.34 -20.81
C GLY A 515 -48.60 1.91 -20.28
N GLN A 516 -47.62 1.05 -20.60
CA GLN A 516 -47.55 -0.31 -20.07
C GLN A 516 -46.52 -0.47 -18.92
N PRO A 517 -46.78 -1.41 -17.97
CA PRO A 517 -45.85 -1.76 -16.89
C PRO A 517 -44.55 -2.41 -17.39
N TYR A 518 -43.40 -2.07 -16.83
CA TYR A 518 -42.18 -2.90 -16.94
C TYR A 518 -41.39 -2.98 -15.62
N ASP A 519 -40.57 -4.02 -15.48
CA ASP A 519 -39.90 -4.43 -14.24
C ASP A 519 -38.36 -4.33 -14.41
N ALA A 520 -37.68 -3.62 -13.50
CA ALA A 520 -36.26 -3.27 -13.62
C ALA A 520 -35.37 -4.13 -12.69
N ALA A 521 -34.90 -5.28 -13.18
CA ALA A 521 -33.91 -6.10 -12.50
C ALA A 521 -32.71 -6.41 -13.43
N ILE A 522 -31.56 -5.78 -13.15
CA ILE A 522 -30.27 -6.06 -13.80
C ILE A 522 -29.68 -7.34 -13.17
N VAL A 523 -29.29 -8.31 -14.00
CA VAL A 523 -28.72 -9.61 -13.59
C VAL A 523 -27.19 -9.60 -13.76
N PRO A 524 -26.37 -9.99 -12.77
CA PRO A 524 -24.93 -10.25 -12.95
C PRO A 524 -24.70 -11.56 -13.72
N LEU A 525 -23.65 -11.59 -14.54
CA LEU A 525 -23.21 -12.76 -15.31
C LEU A 525 -22.11 -13.50 -14.52
N ASP A 526 -22.40 -14.75 -14.13
CA ASP A 526 -21.51 -15.71 -13.47
C ASP A 526 -20.39 -16.20 -14.44
N MET A 527 -19.12 -16.08 -14.01
CA MET A 527 -17.91 -16.57 -14.70
C MET A 527 -17.07 -17.54 -13.83
N SER A 528 -17.72 -18.42 -13.05
CA SER A 528 -17.12 -19.37 -12.09
C SER A 528 -16.31 -20.58 -12.66
N GLY A 529 -15.80 -20.53 -13.90
CA GLY A 529 -15.03 -21.63 -14.50
C GLY A 529 -13.50 -21.47 -14.44
N HIS A 530 -12.86 -21.83 -13.32
CA HIS A 530 -11.42 -21.81 -12.93
C HIS A 530 -10.31 -22.21 -13.96
N PRO A 531 -8.99 -22.00 -13.66
CA PRO A 531 -8.34 -21.13 -12.66
C PRO A 531 -7.23 -20.21 -13.25
N SER A 532 -6.73 -19.29 -12.42
CA SER A 532 -5.52 -18.46 -12.56
C SER A 532 -5.53 -17.33 -13.61
N LEU A 533 -5.56 -16.08 -13.10
CA LEU A 533 -4.95 -14.83 -13.61
C LEU A 533 -5.71 -13.55 -13.19
N ILE A 534 -6.81 -13.66 -12.43
CA ILE A 534 -7.56 -12.48 -11.94
C ILE A 534 -7.73 -12.49 -10.40
N GLY A 535 -7.28 -13.55 -9.72
CA GLY A 535 -7.53 -13.76 -8.28
C GLY A 535 -6.62 -13.01 -7.30
N ASP A 536 -5.36 -12.74 -7.66
CA ASP A 536 -4.38 -12.30 -6.64
C ASP A 536 -4.24 -10.77 -6.51
N ASP A 537 -4.67 -9.99 -7.53
CA ASP A 537 -4.39 -8.54 -7.59
C ASP A 537 -5.53 -7.63 -7.07
N PHE A 538 -6.67 -8.19 -6.63
CA PHE A 538 -7.82 -7.41 -6.13
C PHE A 538 -8.35 -7.81 -4.74
N GLN A 539 -7.67 -8.70 -4.03
CA GLN A 539 -8.08 -9.10 -2.67
C GLN A 539 -7.74 -8.09 -1.55
N LEU A 540 -7.00 -7.02 -1.86
CA LEU A 540 -6.49 -6.06 -0.88
C LEU A 540 -7.54 -5.20 -0.12
N ALA A 541 -8.83 -5.31 -0.44
CA ALA A 541 -9.89 -4.59 0.27
C ALA A 541 -10.89 -5.51 1.02
N ALA A 542 -10.84 -6.82 0.81
CA ALA A 542 -11.74 -7.77 1.48
C ALA A 542 -11.21 -8.21 2.85
N ASP A 543 -9.89 -8.15 3.07
CA ASP A 543 -9.21 -8.67 4.26
C ASP A 543 -9.58 -7.96 5.59
N PHE A 544 -10.28 -6.83 5.52
CA PHE A 544 -10.52 -5.94 6.66
C PHE A 544 -11.94 -5.95 7.23
N PHE A 545 -12.91 -6.61 6.58
CA PHE A 545 -14.32 -6.48 6.93
C PHE A 545 -14.97 -7.83 7.27
N LEU A 546 -14.51 -8.46 8.35
CA LEU A 546 -15.34 -9.46 9.04
C LEU A 546 -16.41 -8.70 9.86
N PRO A 547 -17.72 -8.91 9.63
CA PRO A 547 -18.79 -8.22 10.35
C PRO A 547 -18.82 -8.48 11.87
N SER A 548 -18.15 -9.55 12.32
CA SER A 548 -18.27 -10.06 13.69
C SER A 548 -17.04 -10.87 14.08
N ARG A 549 -16.08 -10.19 14.72
CA ARG A 549 -15.04 -10.83 15.54
C ARG A 549 -15.48 -10.83 17.01
N PRO A 550 -15.19 -11.88 17.79
CA PRO A 550 -14.35 -13.04 17.48
C PRO A 550 -15.02 -14.06 16.55
N ALA A 551 -14.22 -14.86 15.84
CA ALA A 551 -14.72 -15.89 14.93
C ALA A 551 -15.44 -17.05 15.64
N PHE A 552 -14.96 -17.44 16.83
CA PHE A 552 -15.50 -18.55 17.62
C PHE A 552 -15.92 -18.07 19.02
N PRO A 553 -16.88 -18.75 19.68
CA PRO A 553 -17.30 -18.38 21.03
C PRO A 553 -16.16 -18.52 22.04
N ALA A 554 -16.30 -17.83 23.18
CA ALA A 554 -15.35 -17.92 24.28
C ALA A 554 -15.14 -19.38 24.72
N PHE A 555 -13.86 -19.74 24.94
CA PHE A 555 -13.43 -21.09 25.30
C PHE A 555 -12.69 -21.07 26.63
N ALA A 556 -12.58 -22.24 27.27
CA ALA A 556 -11.77 -22.39 28.47
C ALA A 556 -10.32 -22.69 28.10
N LEU A 557 -9.35 -22.09 28.80
CA LEU A 557 -7.93 -22.34 28.58
C LEU A 557 -7.32 -23.01 29.82
N ASP A 558 -6.97 -24.29 29.65
CA ASP A 558 -6.41 -25.10 30.72
C ASP A 558 -4.96 -25.50 30.45
N LYS A 559 -4.11 -25.28 31.46
CA LYS A 559 -2.67 -25.60 31.44
C LYS A 559 -2.42 -27.08 31.15
N ASN A 560 -3.31 -27.96 31.61
CA ASN A 560 -3.20 -29.41 31.46
C ASN A 560 -3.83 -29.95 30.17
N SER A 561 -4.38 -29.09 29.30
CA SER A 561 -4.92 -29.54 28.02
C SER A 561 -3.78 -30.05 27.12
N SER A 562 -4.00 -31.13 26.39
CA SER A 562 -2.97 -31.71 25.53
C SER A 562 -2.48 -30.74 24.45
N ILE A 563 -3.39 -29.96 23.86
CA ILE A 563 -3.06 -28.97 22.82
C ILE A 563 -2.14 -27.89 23.39
N LEU A 564 -2.50 -27.30 24.55
CA LEU A 564 -1.70 -26.24 25.16
C LEU A 564 -0.37 -26.79 25.70
N THR A 565 -0.38 -27.97 26.35
CA THR A 565 0.83 -28.59 26.89
C THR A 565 1.85 -28.87 25.79
N SER A 566 1.40 -29.43 24.65
CA SER A 566 2.28 -29.67 23.50
C SER A 566 2.80 -28.36 22.89
N ALA A 567 1.96 -27.32 22.78
CA ALA A 567 2.37 -26.03 22.27
C ALA A 567 3.40 -25.34 23.17
N LEU A 568 3.22 -25.37 24.49
CA LEU A 568 4.16 -24.79 25.45
C LEU A 568 5.50 -25.54 25.51
N ALA A 569 5.47 -26.87 25.38
CA ALA A 569 6.68 -27.67 25.24
C ALA A 569 7.44 -27.35 23.95
N ASN A 570 6.72 -27.21 22.83
CA ASN A 570 7.30 -26.79 21.56
C ASN A 570 7.90 -25.38 21.66
N LEU A 571 7.16 -24.44 22.26
CA LEU A 571 7.61 -23.05 22.45
C LEU A 571 8.92 -22.99 23.24
N THR A 572 9.03 -23.77 24.32
CA THR A 572 10.25 -23.88 25.12
C THR A 572 11.41 -24.41 24.27
N GLY A 573 11.17 -25.50 23.53
CA GLY A 573 12.17 -26.09 22.64
C GLY A 573 12.65 -25.15 21.54
N THR A 574 11.74 -24.38 20.92
CA THR A 574 12.09 -23.39 19.89
C THR A 574 12.92 -22.25 20.45
N PHE A 575 12.61 -21.75 21.66
CA PHE A 575 13.45 -20.74 22.31
C PHE A 575 14.82 -21.30 22.69
N ASP A 576 14.89 -22.52 23.24
CA ASP A 576 16.16 -23.16 23.58
C ASP A 576 17.05 -23.36 22.34
N GLU A 577 16.46 -23.78 21.22
CA GLU A 577 17.15 -23.91 19.94
C GLU A 577 17.66 -22.57 19.42
N GLN A 578 16.79 -21.55 19.36
CA GLN A 578 17.14 -20.19 18.93
C GLN A 578 18.27 -19.62 19.78
N ASN A 579 18.22 -19.80 21.11
CA ASN A 579 19.24 -19.35 22.04
C ASN A 579 20.57 -20.12 21.91
N SER A 580 20.55 -21.34 21.38
CA SER A 580 21.77 -22.12 21.15
C SER A 580 22.47 -21.77 19.83
N GLN A 581 21.69 -21.47 18.78
CA GLN A 581 22.18 -21.23 17.42
C GLN A 581 22.48 -19.75 17.16
N GLY A 582 21.73 -18.84 17.79
CA GLY A 582 21.84 -17.40 17.58
C GLY A 582 21.19 -16.89 16.29
N SER A 583 20.92 -17.75 15.31
CA SER A 583 20.17 -17.43 14.10
C SER A 583 19.19 -18.55 13.77
N GLY A 584 18.10 -18.22 13.08
CA GLY A 584 17.04 -19.17 12.75
C GLY A 584 16.00 -18.63 11.77
N PRO A 585 14.95 -19.41 11.47
CA PRO A 585 13.91 -19.03 10.51
C PRO A 585 13.11 -17.78 10.92
N HIS A 586 13.07 -17.45 12.23
CA HIS A 586 12.40 -16.27 12.77
C HIS A 586 13.35 -15.05 12.87
N GLY A 587 14.57 -15.15 12.34
CA GLY A 587 15.58 -14.08 12.36
C GLY A 587 16.72 -14.32 13.35
N ASP A 588 17.57 -13.31 13.48
CA ASP A 588 18.77 -13.35 14.30
C ASP A 588 18.51 -12.90 15.74
N THR A 589 19.24 -13.50 16.67
CA THR A 589 19.26 -13.16 18.09
C THR A 589 20.70 -13.04 18.55
N SER A 590 20.95 -12.47 19.74
CA SER A 590 22.31 -12.36 20.28
C SER A 590 22.43 -13.07 21.64
N PRO A 591 22.48 -14.42 21.68
CA PRO A 591 22.40 -15.17 22.93
C PRO A 591 23.55 -14.86 23.91
N ASN A 592 24.70 -14.43 23.41
CA ASN A 592 25.83 -14.07 24.26
C ASN A 592 25.66 -12.73 25.00
N THR A 593 24.83 -11.83 24.47
CA THR A 593 24.70 -10.43 24.94
C THR A 593 23.30 -10.08 25.43
N THR A 594 22.25 -10.73 24.92
CA THR A 594 20.85 -10.43 25.21
C THR A 594 20.27 -11.34 26.29
N SER A 595 19.88 -10.75 27.41
CA SER A 595 19.11 -11.41 28.47
C SER A 595 17.63 -11.01 28.36
N PHE A 596 16.70 -11.98 28.38
CA PHE A 596 15.27 -11.68 28.17
C PHE A 596 14.32 -12.55 29.00
N SER A 597 13.09 -12.07 29.12
CA SER A 597 11.97 -12.74 29.76
C SER A 597 10.73 -12.67 28.86
N VAL A 598 10.05 -13.80 28.69
CA VAL A 598 8.78 -13.92 27.96
C VAL A 598 7.69 -14.37 28.93
N SER A 599 6.46 -13.89 28.75
CA SER A 599 5.30 -14.43 29.45
C SER A 599 4.07 -14.51 28.56
N LEU A 600 3.19 -15.47 28.83
CA LEU A 600 1.86 -15.60 28.21
C LEU A 600 0.78 -15.54 29.29
N PHE A 601 -0.23 -14.71 29.09
CA PHE A 601 -1.32 -14.50 30.04
C PHE A 601 -2.69 -14.62 29.39
N SER A 602 -3.72 -14.96 30.17
CA SER A 602 -5.08 -15.11 29.66
C SER A 602 -6.12 -14.68 30.68
N THR A 603 -7.27 -14.21 30.19
CA THR A 603 -8.48 -13.95 30.98
C THR A 603 -9.58 -14.98 30.72
N ASN A 604 -9.34 -16.01 29.91
CA ASN A 604 -10.30 -17.09 29.70
C ASN A 604 -10.56 -17.88 30.99
N GLN A 605 -11.75 -18.45 31.10
CA GLN A 605 -12.07 -19.39 32.17
C GLN A 605 -11.11 -20.59 32.14
N GLY A 606 -10.78 -21.16 33.30
CA GLY A 606 -9.88 -22.30 33.44
C GLY A 606 -8.58 -21.97 34.17
N THR A 607 -7.67 -22.93 34.21
CA THR A 607 -6.43 -22.84 35.01
C THR A 607 -5.43 -21.81 34.48
N ALA A 608 -5.53 -21.35 33.23
CA ALA A 608 -4.63 -20.36 32.65
C ALA A 608 -4.83 -18.94 33.19
N SER A 609 -6.02 -18.58 33.68
CA SER A 609 -6.29 -17.25 34.23
C SER A 609 -6.03 -17.12 35.74
N ALA A 610 -5.76 -18.22 36.43
CA ALA A 610 -5.57 -18.26 37.89
C ALA A 610 -4.33 -17.50 38.39
N SER A 611 -3.31 -17.37 37.54
CA SER A 611 -2.07 -16.62 37.83
C SER A 611 -1.92 -15.42 36.87
N PRO A 612 -1.03 -14.45 37.16
CA PRO A 612 -0.76 -13.33 36.25
C PRO A 612 -0.43 -13.79 34.82
N PHE A 613 0.30 -14.90 34.69
CA PHE A 613 0.59 -15.58 33.43
C PHE A 613 0.48 -17.09 33.61
N PHE A 614 0.26 -17.84 32.53
CA PHE A 614 0.22 -19.30 32.54
C PHE A 614 1.50 -19.96 32.02
N PHE A 615 2.38 -19.17 31.40
CA PHE A 615 3.70 -19.56 30.94
C PHE A 615 4.67 -18.38 31.11
N ASP A 616 5.89 -18.68 31.52
CA ASP A 616 7.04 -17.78 31.54
C ASP A 616 8.30 -18.51 31.06
N TYR A 617 9.15 -17.78 30.36
CA TYR A 617 10.45 -18.27 29.88
C TYR A 617 11.51 -17.20 30.13
N HIS A 618 12.69 -17.61 30.58
CA HIS A 618 13.77 -16.71 30.95
C HIS A 618 15.08 -17.20 30.38
N TYR A 619 15.81 -16.29 29.74
CA TYR A 619 17.16 -16.54 29.26
C TYR A 619 18.12 -15.50 29.81
N THR A 620 19.25 -15.98 30.35
CA THR A 620 20.31 -15.14 30.90
C THR A 620 21.55 -15.26 30.03
N ALA A 621 21.91 -14.18 29.36
CA ALA A 621 23.13 -14.13 28.56
C ALA A 621 24.39 -14.22 29.43
N PRO A 622 25.45 -14.90 28.97
CA PRO A 622 26.75 -14.96 29.65
C PRO A 622 27.35 -13.59 30.00
N SER A 623 27.16 -12.58 29.13
CA SER A 623 27.63 -11.21 29.36
C SER A 623 27.12 -10.58 30.66
N LEU A 624 25.92 -10.96 31.13
CA LEU A 624 25.33 -10.39 32.35
C LEU A 624 26.18 -10.71 33.60
N GLN A 625 26.96 -11.79 33.59
CA GLN A 625 27.87 -12.14 34.69
C GLN A 625 28.96 -11.07 34.92
N ASN A 626 29.35 -10.37 33.84
CA ASN A 626 30.39 -9.33 33.88
C ASN A 626 29.82 -7.91 34.05
N SER A 627 28.50 -7.79 34.21
CA SER A 627 27.81 -6.52 34.35
C SER A 627 27.72 -6.04 35.81
N SER A 628 27.33 -4.78 35.99
CA SER A 628 27.01 -4.16 37.28
C SER A 628 25.66 -4.63 37.88
N SER A 629 24.91 -5.47 37.15
CA SER A 629 23.68 -6.07 37.64
C SER A 629 23.94 -6.88 38.92
N GLN A 630 23.12 -6.67 39.95
CA GLN A 630 23.13 -7.54 41.14
C GLN A 630 22.42 -8.87 40.85
N ILE A 631 21.60 -8.92 39.80
CA ILE A 631 20.98 -10.15 39.31
C ILE A 631 21.97 -10.90 38.42
N ARG A 632 22.26 -12.16 38.80
CA ARG A 632 23.05 -13.11 38.01
C ARG A 632 22.20 -14.08 37.18
N HIS A 633 20.90 -14.15 37.45
CA HIS A 633 19.94 -14.97 36.73
C HIS A 633 18.60 -14.22 36.60
N VAL A 634 18.19 -14.01 35.35
CA VAL A 634 16.90 -13.43 35.01
C VAL A 634 15.76 -14.32 35.51
N ASN A 635 14.69 -13.72 36.01
CA ASN A 635 13.48 -14.41 36.43
C ASN A 635 12.25 -13.49 36.30
N ARG A 636 11.06 -14.01 36.62
CA ARG A 636 9.77 -13.30 36.52
C ARG A 636 9.66 -11.99 37.29
N ASP A 637 10.54 -11.79 38.27
CA ASP A 637 10.57 -10.65 39.17
C ASP A 637 11.67 -9.63 38.78
N SER A 638 12.45 -9.93 37.74
CA SER A 638 13.46 -9.04 37.18
C SER A 638 12.82 -7.81 36.53
N VAL A 639 13.31 -6.63 36.93
CA VAL A 639 12.84 -5.32 36.45
C VAL A 639 13.66 -4.88 35.26
N TYR A 640 12.97 -4.49 34.19
CA TYR A 640 13.53 -3.93 32.97
C TYR A 640 13.04 -2.51 32.77
N ARG A 641 13.80 -1.72 32.01
CA ARG A 641 13.29 -0.48 31.44
C ARG A 641 12.41 -0.82 30.24
N ILE A 642 11.23 -0.19 30.13
CA ILE A 642 10.23 -0.54 29.10
C ILE A 642 9.98 0.57 28.07
N GLY A 643 10.69 1.70 28.18
CA GLY A 643 10.69 2.75 27.15
C GLY A 643 9.28 3.19 26.76
N GLY A 644 9.03 3.19 25.45
CA GLY A 644 7.78 3.60 24.80
C GLY A 644 6.54 2.83 25.21
N LEU A 645 6.64 1.65 25.82
CA LEU A 645 5.45 0.99 26.40
C LEU A 645 4.73 1.88 27.42
N THR A 646 5.44 2.87 27.98
CA THR A 646 4.85 3.94 28.79
C THR A 646 3.67 4.64 28.10
N GLN A 647 3.70 4.78 26.77
CA GLN A 647 2.66 5.46 26.00
C GLN A 647 1.30 4.76 26.09
N ILE A 648 1.27 3.43 26.21
CA ILE A 648 0.02 2.68 26.47
C ILE A 648 -0.57 3.12 27.81
N PHE A 649 0.24 3.22 28.86
CA PHE A 649 -0.20 3.65 30.19
C PHE A 649 -0.64 5.11 30.21
N THR A 650 0.01 5.97 29.42
CA THR A 650 -0.39 7.38 29.27
C THR A 650 -1.74 7.51 28.56
N ALA A 651 -1.96 6.79 27.45
CA ALA A 651 -3.24 6.74 26.76
C ALA A 651 -4.33 6.11 27.63
N TRP A 652 -4.00 5.08 28.41
CA TRP A 652 -4.94 4.49 29.37
C TRP A 652 -5.30 5.48 30.47
N THR A 653 -4.33 6.21 31.01
CA THR A 653 -4.57 7.22 32.05
C THR A 653 -5.45 8.36 31.54
N SER A 654 -5.24 8.84 30.31
CA SER A 654 -6.12 9.87 29.73
C SER A 654 -7.56 9.39 29.58
N LEU A 655 -7.77 8.12 29.19
CA LEU A 655 -9.09 7.51 29.09
C LEU A 655 -9.80 7.36 30.44
N VAL A 656 -9.04 7.03 31.50
CA VAL A 656 -9.58 6.93 32.86
C VAL A 656 -10.04 8.28 33.38
N GLU A 657 -9.25 9.34 33.15
CA GLU A 657 -9.58 10.68 33.69
C GLU A 657 -10.65 11.42 32.88
N ALA A 658 -10.63 11.31 31.55
CA ALA A 658 -11.42 12.19 30.68
C ALA A 658 -12.40 11.48 29.74
N GLY A 659 -12.40 10.14 29.71
CA GLY A 659 -13.18 9.39 28.74
C GLY A 659 -12.55 9.44 27.34
N ASP A 660 -13.22 8.85 26.34
CA ASP A 660 -12.79 8.87 24.94
C ASP A 660 -13.28 10.09 24.15
N ALA A 661 -14.22 10.87 24.69
CA ALA A 661 -14.69 12.11 24.07
C ALA A 661 -13.57 13.16 23.93
N ILE A 662 -12.58 13.14 24.84
CA ILE A 662 -11.42 14.04 24.80
C ILE A 662 -10.63 13.91 23.50
N TRP A 663 -10.68 12.76 22.82
CA TRP A 663 -9.91 12.54 21.59
C TRP A 663 -10.25 13.50 20.46
N HIS A 664 -11.46 14.08 20.47
CA HIS A 664 -11.90 15.06 19.47
C HIS A 664 -11.63 16.50 19.88
N ASP A 665 -11.21 16.75 21.11
CA ASP A 665 -10.90 18.10 21.56
C ASP A 665 -9.59 18.59 20.93
N PRO A 666 -9.50 19.86 20.52
CA PRO A 666 -8.23 20.46 20.13
C PRO A 666 -7.31 20.56 21.36
N VAL A 667 -6.01 20.36 21.16
CA VAL A 667 -5.02 20.39 22.25
C VAL A 667 -4.96 21.77 22.93
N THR A 668 -5.28 22.83 22.20
CA THR A 668 -5.33 24.22 22.67
C THR A 668 -6.45 24.50 23.67
N LYS A 669 -7.46 23.62 23.76
CA LYS A 669 -8.49 23.68 24.82
C LYS A 669 -7.88 23.52 26.21
N TYR A 670 -6.86 22.68 26.33
CA TYR A 670 -6.20 22.34 27.59
C TYR A 670 -4.87 23.07 27.77
N LEU A 671 -4.22 23.42 26.65
CA LEU A 671 -2.94 24.11 26.60
C LEU A 671 -3.06 25.38 25.72
N PRO A 672 -3.79 26.42 26.19
CA PRO A 672 -4.01 27.64 25.41
C PRO A 672 -2.71 28.39 25.07
N GLU A 673 -1.62 28.11 25.78
CA GLU A 673 -0.29 28.65 25.52
C GLU A 673 0.22 28.26 24.12
N LEU A 674 -0.18 27.10 23.59
CA LEU A 674 0.16 26.65 22.24
C LEU A 674 -0.50 27.53 21.17
N ALA A 675 -1.76 27.93 21.37
CA ALA A 675 -2.49 28.80 20.44
C ALA A 675 -1.88 30.21 20.36
N ALA A 676 -1.38 30.73 21.48
CA ALA A 676 -0.72 32.04 21.51
C ALA A 676 0.53 32.07 20.62
N ILE A 677 1.27 30.97 20.59
CA ILE A 677 2.48 30.81 19.77
C ILE A 677 2.10 30.70 18.29
N THR A 678 1.07 29.92 17.94
CA THR A 678 0.52 29.82 16.58
C THR A 678 0.15 31.18 16.00
N LYS A 679 -0.52 32.02 16.78
CA LYS A 679 -0.94 33.38 16.36
C LYS A 679 0.25 34.31 16.12
N SER A 680 1.31 34.17 16.92
CA SER A 680 2.53 34.97 16.77
C SER A 680 3.40 34.54 15.57
N ALA A 681 3.38 33.24 15.24
CA ALA A 681 4.18 32.65 14.16
C ALA A 681 3.47 32.62 12.79
N ASN A 682 2.16 32.89 12.76
CA ASN A 682 1.32 32.86 11.56
C ASN A 682 1.33 31.49 10.85
N ALA A 683 1.21 30.40 11.62
CA ALA A 683 1.38 29.03 11.13
C ALA A 683 0.51 28.67 9.92
N LYS A 684 -0.69 29.25 9.81
CA LYS A 684 -1.58 29.08 8.64
C LYS A 684 -0.97 29.56 7.32
N GLN A 685 -0.01 30.49 7.37
CA GLN A 685 0.69 30.99 6.19
C GLN A 685 1.99 30.24 5.90
N ASP A 686 2.59 29.59 6.90
CA ASP A 686 3.81 28.78 6.76
C ASP A 686 3.69 27.45 7.52
N PRO A 687 2.84 26.52 7.01
CA PRO A 687 2.62 25.21 7.64
C PRO A 687 3.82 24.27 7.48
N VAL A 688 4.87 24.69 6.78
CA VAL A 688 6.13 23.93 6.63
C VAL A 688 7.02 24.16 7.84
N ARG A 689 7.02 25.37 8.40
CA ARG A 689 7.88 25.73 9.53
C ARG A 689 7.19 25.69 10.88
N TYR A 690 5.87 25.85 10.91
CA TYR A 690 5.14 25.97 12.17
C TYR A 690 3.95 25.04 12.22
N VAL A 691 3.77 24.42 13.37
CA VAL A 691 2.60 23.60 13.68
C VAL A 691 1.38 24.50 13.90
N ASP A 692 0.27 24.20 13.22
CA ASP A 692 -1.03 24.77 13.59
C ASP A 692 -1.65 23.98 14.74
N TRP A 693 -1.35 24.41 15.97
CA TRP A 693 -1.83 23.76 17.18
C TRP A 693 -3.36 23.79 17.35
N GLU A 694 -4.09 24.67 16.65
CA GLU A 694 -5.56 24.71 16.71
C GLU A 694 -6.19 23.51 15.96
N ASP A 695 -5.49 22.94 14.98
CA ASP A 695 -5.96 21.80 14.17
C ASP A 695 -5.54 20.43 14.73
N ILE A 696 -4.68 20.40 15.76
CA ILE A 696 -4.27 19.15 16.42
C ILE A 696 -5.25 18.80 17.54
N THR A 697 -5.76 17.58 17.50
CA THR A 697 -6.62 16.99 18.53
C THR A 697 -5.85 16.13 19.53
N VAL A 698 -6.40 15.92 20.73
CA VAL A 698 -5.81 15.03 21.74
C VAL A 698 -5.69 13.60 21.21
N GLY A 699 -6.69 13.14 20.43
CA GLY A 699 -6.67 11.81 19.80
C GLY A 699 -5.51 11.66 18.83
N GLN A 700 -5.21 12.68 18.03
CA GLN A 700 -4.07 12.65 17.10
C GLN A 700 -2.71 12.59 17.83
N LEU A 701 -2.60 13.14 19.04
CA LEU A 701 -1.42 12.92 19.87
C LEU A 701 -1.31 11.45 20.28
N ALA A 702 -2.41 10.88 20.78
CA ALA A 702 -2.48 9.51 21.30
C ALA A 702 -2.36 8.42 20.22
N SER A 703 -2.58 8.74 18.94
CA SER A 703 -2.49 7.81 17.80
C SER A 703 -1.29 8.04 16.88
N HIS A 704 -0.37 8.94 17.24
CA HIS A 704 0.75 9.36 16.37
C HIS A 704 0.31 10.03 15.05
N MET A 705 -0.93 10.51 14.97
CA MET A 705 -1.48 11.17 13.78
C MET A 705 -1.34 12.70 13.81
N ALA A 706 -0.64 13.26 14.80
CA ALA A 706 -0.47 14.71 14.93
C ALA A 706 0.54 15.32 13.94
N GLY A 707 1.32 14.50 13.22
CA GLY A 707 2.35 14.98 12.30
C GLY A 707 3.55 15.66 12.98
N LEU A 708 3.70 15.44 14.29
CA LEU A 708 4.76 16.02 15.12
C LEU A 708 6.09 15.27 14.95
N PRO A 709 7.24 15.92 15.17
CA PRO A 709 8.53 15.25 15.17
C PRO A 709 8.62 14.18 16.26
N ARG A 710 9.54 13.23 16.04
CA ARG A 710 9.79 12.14 16.97
C ARG A 710 10.13 12.65 18.36
N ASP A 711 11.16 13.49 18.41
CA ASP A 711 11.78 14.01 19.62
C ASP A 711 12.06 15.50 19.38
N TYR A 712 11.95 16.33 20.41
CA TYR A 712 12.24 17.77 20.32
C TYR A 712 13.68 18.11 20.70
N CYS A 713 14.41 17.12 21.24
CA CYS A 713 15.65 17.35 21.97
C CYS A 713 16.57 16.14 21.84
N VAL A 714 17.22 16.04 20.67
CA VAL A 714 18.18 14.97 20.35
C VAL A 714 19.53 15.60 20.04
N ASP A 715 20.59 14.97 20.54
CA ASP A 715 21.95 15.34 20.17
C ASP A 715 22.08 15.27 18.64
N GLY A 716 22.50 16.39 18.04
CA GLY A 716 22.75 16.43 16.62
C GLY A 716 23.81 15.42 16.23
N ILE A 717 23.79 14.92 15.00
CA ILE A 717 24.83 14.00 14.51
C ILE A 717 26.25 14.58 14.62
N GLY A 718 26.38 15.91 14.65
CA GLY A 718 27.61 16.64 15.00
C GLY A 718 28.23 16.22 16.33
N GLU A 719 27.40 16.06 17.35
CA GLU A 719 27.81 15.67 18.71
C GLU A 719 28.11 14.17 18.80
N LYS A 720 27.68 13.38 17.81
CA LYS A 720 28.01 11.96 17.66
C LYS A 720 29.31 11.72 16.89
N GLY A 721 30.08 12.78 16.64
CA GLY A 721 31.38 12.71 15.98
C GLY A 721 31.34 12.85 14.46
N TYR A 722 30.16 13.04 13.86
CA TYR A 722 30.06 13.32 12.43
C TYR A 722 30.36 14.80 12.17
N GLY A 723 31.23 15.10 11.23
CA GLY A 723 31.73 16.45 10.99
C GLY A 723 31.62 16.92 9.55
N ILE A 724 32.42 17.94 9.24
CA ILE A 724 32.58 18.44 7.87
C ILE A 724 33.10 17.34 6.95
N ASP A 725 33.97 16.47 7.47
CA ASP A 725 34.55 15.33 6.74
C ASP A 725 33.49 14.29 6.37
N ASP A 726 32.36 14.23 7.09
CA ASP A 726 31.20 13.38 6.80
C ASP A 726 30.15 14.08 5.91
N GLY A 727 30.50 15.24 5.34
CA GLY A 727 29.64 16.01 4.44
C GLY A 727 28.68 16.97 5.14
N LEU A 728 28.81 17.19 6.45
CA LEU A 728 28.01 18.18 7.17
C LEU A 728 28.53 19.61 6.94
N PRO A 729 27.64 20.62 6.86
CA PRO A 729 28.09 22.00 6.72
C PRO A 729 28.85 22.46 7.98
N PRO A 730 29.81 23.40 7.85
CA PRO A 730 30.45 24.02 9.01
C PRO A 730 29.41 24.68 9.91
N SER A 731 29.33 24.26 11.18
CA SER A 731 28.39 24.84 12.13
C SER A 731 29.11 25.82 13.06
N ASN A 732 28.63 27.07 13.12
CA ASN A 732 29.08 28.09 14.10
C ASN A 732 28.18 28.13 15.35
N GLY A 733 27.27 27.18 15.50
CA GLY A 733 26.32 27.13 16.61
C GLY A 733 26.88 26.36 17.81
N SER A 734 26.63 26.86 19.01
CA SER A 734 26.78 26.07 20.22
C SER A 734 25.84 24.86 20.15
N SER A 735 26.42 23.68 20.32
CA SER A 735 25.74 22.42 20.66
C SER A 735 24.66 22.63 21.75
N SER A 736 23.59 21.87 21.59
CA SER A 736 22.21 22.03 22.06
C SER A 736 21.94 22.72 23.43
N THR A 737 20.92 23.60 23.47
CA THR A 737 20.22 24.12 24.68
C THR A 737 19.36 23.06 25.39
N CYS A 738 19.62 21.78 25.13
CA CYS A 738 18.78 20.65 25.49
C CYS A 738 19.09 20.03 26.86
N THR A 739 20.24 20.36 27.44
CA THR A 739 20.82 19.67 28.60
C THR A 739 20.39 20.23 29.96
N SER A 740 19.54 21.25 29.99
CA SER A 740 19.00 21.78 31.25
C SER A 740 17.94 20.83 31.83
N ASN A 741 18.35 20.02 32.81
CA ASN A 741 17.48 19.19 33.66
C ASN A 741 16.55 20.02 34.59
N ASN A 742 16.69 21.35 34.59
CA ASN A 742 15.96 22.31 35.44
C ASN A 742 15.01 23.22 34.64
N ARG A 743 14.42 22.74 33.54
CA ARG A 743 13.42 23.51 32.76
C ARG A 743 12.02 23.38 33.37
N THR A 744 11.31 24.51 33.46
CA THR A 744 9.88 24.53 33.84
C THR A 744 9.03 23.96 32.71
N GLN A 745 7.84 23.43 33.03
CA GLN A 745 6.87 22.94 32.05
C GLN A 745 6.55 23.99 30.98
N ALA A 746 6.40 25.26 31.38
CA ALA A 746 6.17 26.38 30.45
C ALA A 746 7.34 26.58 29.47
N ALA A 747 8.59 26.46 29.93
CA ALA A 747 9.77 26.55 29.06
C ALA A 747 9.85 25.35 28.11
N SER A 748 9.49 24.15 28.55
CA SER A 748 9.41 22.97 27.68
C SER A 748 8.33 23.14 26.61
N LEU A 749 7.12 23.55 26.98
CA LEU A 749 6.02 23.82 26.04
C LEU A 749 6.41 24.86 24.99
N ALA A 750 7.12 25.93 25.37
CA ALA A 750 7.59 26.93 24.43
C ALA A 750 8.54 26.36 23.36
N ILE A 751 9.39 25.40 23.73
CA ILE A 751 10.31 24.73 22.78
C ILE A 751 9.56 23.76 21.89
N LEU A 752 8.61 23.00 22.44
CA LEU A 752 7.75 22.09 21.69
C LEU A 752 6.95 22.86 20.64
N ALA A 753 6.40 24.01 21.02
CA ALA A 753 5.59 24.84 20.14
C ALA A 753 6.35 25.42 18.94
N GLN A 754 7.69 25.51 19.03
CA GLN A 754 8.56 26.01 17.98
C GLN A 754 9.09 24.92 17.04
N GLN A 755 8.79 23.65 17.31
CA GLN A 755 9.21 22.56 16.42
C GLN A 755 8.45 22.62 15.09
N SER A 756 9.15 22.33 14.00
CA SER A 756 8.50 22.18 12.69
C SER A 756 7.70 20.87 12.61
N PRO A 757 6.53 20.86 11.95
CA PRO A 757 5.81 19.63 11.67
C PRO A 757 6.60 18.74 10.69
N VAL A 758 6.43 17.43 10.81
CA VAL A 758 6.95 16.43 9.85
C VAL A 758 5.93 16.21 8.73
N ALA A 759 4.65 16.20 9.07
CA ALA A 759 3.53 16.06 8.15
C ALA A 759 2.32 16.87 8.64
N PRO A 760 1.34 17.17 7.78
CA PRO A 760 0.08 17.75 8.24
C PRO A 760 -0.65 16.77 9.20
N PRO A 761 -1.33 17.28 10.25
CA PRO A 761 -2.12 16.44 11.15
C PRO A 761 -3.17 15.60 10.39
N GLY A 762 -3.32 14.34 10.77
CA GLY A 762 -4.29 13.41 10.20
C GLY A 762 -3.89 12.76 8.87
N VAL A 763 -2.78 13.14 8.24
CA VAL A 763 -2.39 12.61 6.92
C VAL A 763 -1.71 11.24 7.01
N THR A 764 -0.73 11.09 7.89
CA THR A 764 0.07 9.88 7.99
C THR A 764 0.61 9.72 9.41
N PRO A 765 0.75 8.49 9.93
CA PRO A 765 1.27 8.28 11.27
C PRO A 765 2.77 8.57 11.34
N ILE A 766 3.17 9.38 12.33
CA ILE A 766 4.57 9.69 12.64
C ILE A 766 4.80 9.45 14.13
N TYR A 767 5.61 8.43 14.47
CA TYR A 767 5.94 8.13 15.85
C TYR A 767 6.51 9.36 16.56
N SER A 768 5.90 9.76 17.68
CA SER A 768 6.22 11.02 18.36
C SER A 768 6.14 10.88 19.87
N ASN A 769 7.29 10.99 20.54
CA ASN A 769 7.40 11.13 21.99
C ASN A 769 6.90 12.51 22.43
N VAL A 770 7.10 13.54 21.60
CA VAL A 770 6.57 14.89 21.80
C VAL A 770 5.05 14.86 21.99
N GLY A 771 4.33 14.10 21.16
CA GLY A 771 2.88 13.96 21.28
C GLY A 771 2.44 13.44 22.64
N PHE A 772 3.14 12.42 23.17
CA PHE A 772 2.85 11.84 24.48
C PHE A 772 3.28 12.71 25.66
N GLN A 773 4.34 13.50 25.52
CA GLN A 773 4.69 14.54 26.48
C GLN A 773 3.58 15.59 26.61
N ILE A 774 3.05 16.08 25.47
CA ILE A 774 1.93 17.02 25.45
C ILE A 774 0.68 16.37 26.06
N LEU A 775 0.40 15.12 25.73
CA LEU A 775 -0.71 14.36 26.34
C LEU A 775 -0.58 14.26 27.86
N GLY A 776 0.62 14.03 28.39
CA GLY A 776 0.89 14.07 29.83
C GLY A 776 0.56 15.42 30.45
N TYR A 777 0.97 16.53 29.82
CA TYR A 777 0.63 17.87 30.28
C TYR A 777 -0.88 18.16 30.25
N ILE A 778 -1.61 17.62 29.26
CA ILE A 778 -3.07 17.69 29.22
C ILE A 778 -3.68 16.96 30.42
N ILE A 779 -3.19 15.76 30.76
CA ILE A 779 -3.64 15.01 31.94
C ILE A 779 -3.38 15.82 33.23
N GLU A 780 -2.21 16.43 33.36
CA GLU A 780 -1.87 17.28 34.52
C GLU A 780 -2.78 18.51 34.62
N ARG A 781 -3.10 19.14 33.48
CA ARG A 781 -4.02 20.29 33.42
C ARG A 781 -5.45 19.91 33.82
N ILE A 782 -5.92 18.74 33.40
CA ILE A 782 -7.27 18.24 33.72
C ILE A 782 -7.38 17.90 35.21
N THR A 783 -6.37 17.25 35.77
CA THR A 783 -6.42 16.71 37.14
C THR A 783 -5.89 17.66 38.21
N GLY A 784 -5.05 18.62 37.83
CA GLY A 784 -4.30 19.47 38.75
C GLY A 784 -3.20 18.73 39.53
N GLN A 785 -2.85 17.50 39.14
CA GLN A 785 -1.84 16.66 39.79
C GLN A 785 -0.71 16.30 38.82
N PRO A 786 0.53 16.07 39.30
CA PRO A 786 1.61 15.56 38.45
C PRO A 786 1.24 14.23 37.79
N PHE A 787 1.66 14.02 36.53
CA PHE A 787 1.30 12.81 35.77
C PHE A 787 1.64 11.51 36.52
N ASN A 788 2.78 11.47 37.22
CA ASN A 788 3.19 10.31 38.01
C ASN A 788 2.15 9.93 39.06
N ASP A 789 1.60 10.91 39.77
CA ASP A 789 0.68 10.67 40.87
C ASP A 789 -0.68 10.20 40.34
N VAL A 790 -1.09 10.71 39.18
CA VAL A 790 -2.29 10.25 38.47
C VAL A 790 -2.10 8.81 38.01
N LEU A 791 -1.02 8.51 37.28
CA LEU A 791 -0.74 7.14 36.83
C LEU A 791 -0.69 6.14 38.00
N GLU A 792 0.01 6.51 39.07
CA GLU A 792 0.16 5.67 40.26
C GLU A 792 -1.19 5.45 40.97
N GLY A 793 -1.98 6.51 41.15
CA GLY A 793 -3.27 6.47 41.84
C GLY A 793 -4.39 5.81 41.04
N ARG A 794 -4.33 5.86 39.70
CA ARG A 794 -5.42 5.42 38.82
C ARG A 794 -5.19 4.06 38.18
N ILE A 795 -3.94 3.67 37.97
CA ILE A 795 -3.59 2.41 37.30
C ILE A 795 -2.73 1.53 38.20
N LEU A 796 -1.55 2.02 38.63
CA LEU A 796 -0.56 1.14 39.26
C LEU A 796 -1.04 0.58 40.61
N LYS A 797 -1.53 1.43 41.53
CA LYS A 797 -2.05 0.99 42.83
C LYS A 797 -3.32 0.15 42.71
N PRO A 798 -4.36 0.56 41.94
CA PRO A 798 -5.57 -0.25 41.79
C PRO A 798 -5.32 -1.65 41.24
N LEU A 799 -4.33 -1.81 40.37
CA LEU A 799 -3.94 -3.11 39.79
C LEU A 799 -2.82 -3.82 40.58
N SER A 800 -2.36 -3.24 41.69
CA SER A 800 -1.27 -3.77 42.52
C SER A 800 0.05 -4.00 41.75
N LEU A 801 0.38 -3.13 40.79
CA LEU A 801 1.60 -3.19 39.97
C LEU A 801 2.81 -2.66 40.74
N SER A 802 3.22 -3.39 41.77
CA SER A 802 4.18 -2.93 42.79
C SER A 802 5.63 -2.78 42.31
N LYS A 803 5.99 -3.34 41.14
CA LYS A 803 7.32 -3.25 40.52
C LYS A 803 7.30 -2.45 39.21
N THR A 804 6.21 -1.75 38.95
CA THR A 804 6.08 -0.79 37.85
C THR A 804 6.21 0.64 38.38
N SER A 805 7.04 1.46 37.74
CA SER A 805 7.25 2.87 38.16
C SER A 805 7.77 3.72 37.00
N LEU A 806 7.51 5.03 37.01
CA LEU A 806 8.17 6.00 36.13
C LEU A 806 9.59 6.35 36.57
N HIS A 807 9.92 6.08 37.82
CA HIS A 807 11.23 6.37 38.41
C HIS A 807 12.05 5.11 38.50
N THR A 808 13.37 5.27 38.38
CA THR A 808 14.33 4.19 38.63
C THR A 808 14.06 3.59 40.01
N PRO A 809 14.00 2.24 40.14
CA PRO A 809 13.80 1.58 41.43
C PRO A 809 14.79 2.08 42.49
N SER A 810 14.32 2.22 43.74
CA SER A 810 15.15 2.70 44.85
C SER A 810 16.34 1.78 45.17
N SER A 811 16.23 0.50 44.80
CA SER A 811 17.31 -0.48 44.83
C SER A 811 17.52 -1.07 43.44
N ASN A 812 18.79 -1.14 43.02
CA ASN A 812 19.19 -1.83 41.79
C ASN A 812 19.18 -3.37 41.94
N SER A 813 18.86 -3.91 43.12
CA SER A 813 18.90 -5.35 43.41
C SER A 813 17.96 -6.19 42.55
N SER A 814 16.89 -5.59 42.02
CA SER A 814 15.92 -6.25 41.14
C SER A 814 16.07 -5.86 39.67
N GLY A 815 16.97 -4.93 39.33
CA GLY A 815 17.13 -4.41 37.97
C GLY A 815 18.08 -5.26 37.13
N ILE A 816 17.69 -5.54 35.89
CA ILE A 816 18.62 -6.08 34.90
C ILE A 816 19.41 -4.92 34.32
N ILE A 817 20.70 -4.85 34.63
CA ILE A 817 21.61 -3.80 34.13
C ILE A 817 22.67 -4.49 33.28
N PRO A 818 22.54 -4.52 31.95
CA PRO A 818 23.36 -5.36 31.07
C PRO A 818 24.83 -4.92 31.00
N THR A 819 25.12 -3.66 31.36
CA THR A 819 26.47 -3.11 31.48
C THR A 819 26.60 -2.34 32.81
N ASP A 820 26.71 -1.02 32.78
CA ASP A 820 26.67 -0.12 33.93
C ASP A 820 25.43 0.80 33.89
N PRO A 821 25.03 1.42 35.01
CA PRO A 821 23.79 2.19 35.06
C PRO A 821 23.76 3.41 34.14
N ARG A 822 24.93 3.95 33.75
CA ARG A 822 25.05 5.08 32.83
C ARG A 822 25.01 4.60 31.39
N THR A 823 25.85 3.64 31.01
CA THR A 823 25.95 3.14 29.62
C THR A 823 24.66 2.47 29.16
N SER A 824 24.04 1.65 30.01
CA SER A 824 22.76 1.00 29.68
C SER A 824 21.59 1.99 29.58
N GLY A 825 21.73 3.20 30.12
CA GLY A 825 20.64 4.14 30.31
C GLY A 825 19.70 3.78 31.48
N TRP A 826 20.09 2.87 32.37
CA TRP A 826 19.29 2.50 33.55
C TRP A 826 18.94 3.70 34.43
N SER A 827 19.90 4.62 34.66
CA SER A 827 19.70 5.79 35.54
C SER A 827 19.19 7.04 34.82
N ASN A 828 18.87 6.95 33.52
CA ASN A 828 18.42 8.11 32.75
C ASN A 828 17.00 8.52 33.15
N GLN A 829 16.82 9.78 33.53
CA GLN A 829 15.52 10.36 33.84
C GLN A 829 15.09 11.31 32.73
N TYR A 830 14.10 10.90 31.93
CA TYR A 830 13.58 11.72 30.83
C TYR A 830 12.42 12.58 31.34
N ARG A 831 12.65 13.47 32.30
CA ARG A 831 11.61 14.20 33.06
C ARG A 831 10.43 14.68 32.21
N GLY A 832 10.68 15.50 31.19
CA GLY A 832 9.64 16.05 30.32
C GLY A 832 8.94 14.98 29.46
N GLU A 833 9.67 13.94 29.07
CA GLU A 833 9.18 12.81 28.27
C GLU A 833 8.83 11.61 29.14
N ALA A 834 8.61 11.82 30.44
CA ALA A 834 8.24 10.76 31.36
C ALA A 834 6.97 10.02 30.91
N PRO A 835 5.91 10.72 30.45
CA PRO A 835 4.73 10.09 29.86
C PRO A 835 4.97 9.35 28.53
N ALA A 836 6.16 9.46 27.95
CA ALA A 836 6.50 8.81 26.68
C ALA A 836 7.43 7.60 26.85
N LEU A 837 8.44 7.66 27.73
CA LEU A 837 9.58 6.73 27.66
C LEU A 837 10.18 6.25 28.99
N SER A 838 9.63 6.64 30.15
CA SER A 838 10.36 6.51 31.43
C SER A 838 10.05 5.28 32.27
N MET A 839 9.06 4.45 31.94
CA MET A 839 8.66 3.36 32.83
C MET A 839 9.68 2.23 32.93
N TYR A 840 9.65 1.58 34.09
CA TYR A 840 10.26 0.31 34.42
C TYR A 840 9.15 -0.68 34.80
N SER A 841 9.33 -1.96 34.50
CA SER A 841 8.33 -2.97 34.84
C SER A 841 8.91 -4.38 34.86
N THR A 842 8.08 -5.35 35.22
CA THR A 842 8.34 -6.79 35.15
C THR A 842 7.35 -7.46 34.20
N ILE A 843 7.65 -8.68 33.75
CA ILE A 843 6.66 -9.48 32.99
C ILE A 843 5.40 -9.77 33.82
N THR A 844 5.52 -9.87 35.15
CA THR A 844 4.42 -10.14 36.07
C THR A 844 3.42 -8.99 36.11
N ASP A 845 3.92 -7.76 36.27
CA ASP A 845 3.08 -6.57 36.32
C ASP A 845 2.50 -6.25 34.95
N LEU A 846 3.27 -6.39 33.86
CA LEU A 846 2.75 -6.20 32.51
C LEU A 846 1.69 -7.24 32.13
N SER A 847 1.83 -8.50 32.57
CA SER A 847 0.78 -9.51 32.39
C SER A 847 -0.50 -9.14 33.14
N THR A 848 -0.36 -8.62 34.36
CA THR A 848 -1.50 -8.15 35.16
C THR A 848 -2.19 -6.95 34.51
N ALA A 849 -1.42 -5.99 34.00
CA ALA A 849 -1.94 -4.87 33.22
C ALA A 849 -2.64 -5.33 31.93
N GLY A 850 -2.02 -6.23 31.15
CA GLY A 850 -2.61 -6.80 29.94
C GLY A 850 -3.93 -7.54 30.20
N LYS A 851 -3.99 -8.35 31.27
CA LYS A 851 -5.23 -8.98 31.73
C LYS A 851 -6.30 -7.94 32.11
N ALA A 852 -5.91 -6.87 32.78
CA ALA A 852 -6.84 -5.81 33.15
C ALA A 852 -7.39 -5.05 31.93
N ILE A 853 -6.61 -4.88 30.87
CA ILE A 853 -7.08 -4.33 29.58
C ILE A 853 -8.07 -5.29 28.93
N LEU A 854 -7.70 -6.57 28.72
CA LEU A 854 -8.57 -7.59 28.11
C LEU A 854 -9.89 -7.78 28.87
N ASN A 855 -9.84 -7.75 30.20
CA ASN A 855 -11.03 -7.89 31.04
C ASN A 855 -11.84 -6.59 31.16
N SER A 856 -11.29 -5.44 30.76
CA SER A 856 -11.88 -4.12 31.01
C SER A 856 -12.10 -3.86 32.50
N THR A 857 -11.07 -4.15 33.31
CA THR A 857 -11.14 -4.02 34.79
C THR A 857 -11.23 -2.57 35.24
N ILE A 858 -10.53 -1.65 34.54
CA ILE A 858 -10.46 -0.22 34.90
C ILE A 858 -11.40 0.62 34.04
N LEU A 859 -11.42 0.39 32.73
CA LEU A 859 -12.29 1.10 31.79
C LEU A 859 -13.60 0.32 31.58
N PRO A 860 -14.74 1.00 31.33
CA PRO A 860 -15.94 0.35 30.82
C PRO A 860 -15.63 -0.43 29.53
N ARG A 861 -16.21 -1.62 29.39
CA ARG A 861 -15.97 -2.51 28.23
C ARG A 861 -16.21 -1.84 26.88
N THR A 862 -17.23 -0.97 26.78
CA THR A 862 -17.51 -0.23 25.53
C THR A 862 -16.40 0.76 25.18
N GLN A 863 -15.77 1.38 26.18
CA GLN A 863 -14.64 2.29 25.97
C GLN A 863 -13.37 1.52 25.61
N THR A 864 -13.08 0.40 26.30
CA THR A 864 -11.97 -0.51 25.93
C THR A 864 -12.12 -1.00 24.49
N ASN A 865 -13.34 -1.37 24.08
CA ASN A 865 -13.60 -1.83 22.72
C ASN A 865 -13.32 -0.75 21.68
N ARG A 866 -13.56 0.54 21.97
CA ARG A 866 -13.21 1.66 21.08
C ARG A 866 -11.71 1.97 21.09
N TRP A 867 -11.06 1.79 22.25
CA TRP A 867 -9.62 1.94 22.39
C TRP A 867 -8.83 0.92 21.57
N LEU A 868 -9.32 -0.32 21.49
CA LEU A 868 -8.78 -1.39 20.67
C LEU A 868 -9.39 -1.37 19.25
N LYS A 869 -9.41 -0.19 18.60
CA LYS A 869 -9.74 -0.07 17.17
C LYS A 869 -8.62 0.62 16.40
N PRO A 870 -8.42 0.23 15.12
CA PRO A 870 -7.51 0.97 14.26
C PRO A 870 -8.02 2.39 14.02
N VAL A 871 -7.09 3.33 13.96
CA VAL A 871 -7.27 4.74 13.58
C VAL A 871 -6.87 4.94 12.11
N THR A 872 -5.79 4.28 11.68
CA THR A 872 -5.29 4.32 10.31
C THR A 872 -4.65 2.99 9.93
N HIS A 873 -4.50 2.73 8.64
CA HIS A 873 -3.65 1.67 8.12
C HIS A 873 -2.27 2.23 7.72
N THR A 874 -1.27 1.37 7.64
CA THR A 874 0.04 1.71 7.08
C THR A 874 0.09 1.35 5.60
N SER A 875 1.21 1.60 4.92
CA SER A 875 1.43 1.13 3.54
C SER A 875 1.52 -0.39 3.43
N ASN A 876 1.66 -1.11 4.55
CA ASN A 876 1.55 -2.56 4.60
C ASN A 876 0.11 -2.95 5.01
N PRO A 877 -0.63 -3.70 4.18
CA PRO A 877 -2.01 -4.11 4.48
C PRO A 877 -2.12 -5.04 5.70
N ALA A 878 -1.03 -5.66 6.17
CA ALA A 878 -1.06 -6.43 7.41
C ALA A 878 -1.01 -5.54 8.67
N ASN A 879 -0.71 -4.24 8.53
CA ASN A 879 -0.35 -3.37 9.66
C ASN A 879 -1.26 -2.13 9.75
N SER A 880 -1.86 -1.95 10.92
CA SER A 880 -2.67 -0.79 11.27
C SER A 880 -2.15 -0.11 12.55
N LEU A 881 -2.61 1.10 12.83
CA LEU A 881 -2.24 1.88 14.01
C LEU A 881 -3.49 2.36 14.74
N GLY A 882 -3.50 2.23 16.07
CA GLY A 882 -4.55 2.65 17.00
C GLY A 882 -4.06 3.74 17.98
N TYR A 883 -4.54 3.72 19.23
CA TYR A 883 -4.20 4.71 20.27
C TYR A 883 -3.36 4.14 21.43
N PRO A 884 -2.04 3.87 21.33
CA PRO A 884 -1.14 3.94 20.19
C PRO A 884 -0.79 2.55 19.63
N TRP A 885 -1.68 1.57 19.77
CA TRP A 885 -1.43 0.17 19.38
C TRP A 885 -0.92 0.04 17.94
N ILE A 886 0.11 -0.79 17.73
CA ILE A 886 0.49 -1.29 16.42
C ILE A 886 -0.28 -2.59 16.23
N ILE A 887 -1.15 -2.66 15.24
CA ILE A 887 -2.10 -3.76 15.07
C ILE A 887 -1.64 -4.59 13.88
N TYR A 888 -1.21 -5.81 14.15
CA TYR A 888 -0.81 -6.79 13.16
C TYR A 888 -1.97 -7.75 12.89
N SER A 889 -2.42 -7.82 11.64
CA SER A 889 -3.43 -8.77 11.19
C SER A 889 -2.73 -10.05 10.72
N SER A 890 -2.89 -11.15 11.43
CA SER A 890 -2.31 -12.46 11.12
C SER A 890 -3.39 -13.48 10.79
N GLY A 891 -3.06 -14.47 9.97
CA GLY A 891 -3.99 -15.49 9.48
C GLY A 891 -3.74 -15.79 8.01
N ASP A 892 -4.04 -17.01 7.61
CA ASP A 892 -4.00 -17.46 6.21
C ASP A 892 -5.44 -17.44 5.67
N TYR A 893 -5.88 -16.29 5.18
CA TYR A 893 -7.23 -16.11 4.63
C TYR A 893 -7.31 -16.66 3.19
N PRO A 894 -8.40 -17.34 2.79
CA PRO A 894 -9.65 -17.59 3.54
C PRO A 894 -9.61 -18.82 4.46
N SER A 895 -8.51 -19.59 4.43
CA SER A 895 -8.37 -20.88 5.12
C SER A 895 -8.56 -20.79 6.64
N THR A 896 -8.25 -19.63 7.23
CA THR A 896 -8.33 -19.37 8.66
C THR A 896 -8.87 -17.98 8.96
N SER A 897 -9.23 -17.73 10.23
CA SER A 897 -9.67 -16.40 10.67
C SER A 897 -8.49 -15.43 10.67
N MET A 898 -8.69 -14.24 10.10
CA MET A 898 -7.81 -13.10 10.37
C MET A 898 -7.96 -12.69 11.84
N VAL A 899 -6.84 -12.63 12.55
CA VAL A 899 -6.72 -12.30 13.97
C VAL A 899 -5.88 -11.05 14.12
N ASP A 900 -6.44 -10.03 14.76
CA ASP A 900 -5.68 -8.82 15.11
C ASP A 900 -4.90 -9.05 16.41
N ILE A 901 -3.60 -8.81 16.33
CA ILE A 901 -2.69 -8.78 17.45
C ILE A 901 -2.34 -7.32 17.72
N TYR A 902 -2.82 -6.80 18.84
CA TYR A 902 -2.59 -5.43 19.29
C TYR A 902 -1.27 -5.40 20.04
N THR A 903 -0.23 -4.92 19.38
CA THR A 903 1.10 -4.91 19.93
C THR A 903 1.62 -3.50 20.17
N TYR A 904 2.70 -3.44 20.92
CA TYR A 904 3.53 -2.26 20.98
C TYR A 904 4.96 -2.69 21.28
N TYR A 905 5.87 -2.21 20.43
CA TYR A 905 7.30 -2.45 20.56
C TYR A 905 8.00 -1.14 20.89
N SER A 906 8.99 -1.20 21.78
CA SER A 906 9.85 -0.06 22.04
C SER A 906 11.24 -0.47 22.47
N SER A 907 12.22 0.34 22.08
CA SER A 907 13.61 0.26 22.52
C SER A 907 14.07 1.58 23.14
N ILE A 908 14.88 1.48 24.19
CA ILE A 908 15.52 2.63 24.84
C ILE A 908 16.85 2.22 25.48
N GLY A 909 17.93 2.93 25.13
CA GLY A 909 19.27 2.59 25.59
C GLY A 909 19.66 1.17 25.18
N GLN A 910 19.88 0.30 26.17
CA GLN A 910 20.20 -1.12 25.98
C GLN A 910 19.01 -2.06 26.23
N TYR A 911 17.79 -1.53 26.27
CA TYR A 911 16.58 -2.27 26.60
C TYR A 911 15.60 -2.28 25.42
N SER A 912 14.90 -3.39 25.28
CA SER A 912 13.73 -3.49 24.40
C SER A 912 12.59 -4.17 25.13
N SER A 913 11.38 -3.82 24.73
CA SER A 913 10.17 -4.35 25.33
C SER A 913 9.07 -4.49 24.29
N TYR A 914 8.24 -5.50 24.49
CA TYR A 914 7.16 -5.87 23.59
C TYR A 914 5.97 -6.33 24.44
N ILE A 915 4.77 -5.86 24.11
CA ILE A 915 3.51 -6.44 24.60
C ILE A 915 2.62 -6.75 23.42
N GLY A 916 1.86 -7.83 23.48
CA GLY A 916 0.85 -8.18 22.49
C GLY A 916 -0.44 -8.64 23.17
N LEU A 917 -1.59 -8.18 22.66
CA LEU A 917 -2.92 -8.59 23.09
C LEU A 917 -3.66 -9.19 21.91
N VAL A 918 -4.36 -10.30 22.14
CA VAL A 918 -5.23 -10.98 21.17
C VAL A 918 -6.64 -11.03 21.74
N PRO A 919 -7.44 -9.94 21.61
CA PRO A 919 -8.76 -9.84 22.22
C PRO A 919 -9.71 -10.97 21.81
N ASP A 920 -9.62 -11.42 20.56
CA ASP A 920 -10.45 -12.51 20.02
C ASP A 920 -10.29 -13.82 20.81
N TYR A 921 -9.12 -14.02 21.41
CA TYR A 921 -8.80 -15.20 22.22
C TYR A 921 -8.58 -14.88 23.69
N ASN A 922 -8.74 -13.63 24.13
CA ASN A 922 -8.50 -13.23 25.52
C ASN A 922 -7.14 -13.71 26.07
N VAL A 923 -6.11 -13.63 25.21
CA VAL A 923 -4.73 -14.02 25.51
C VAL A 923 -3.81 -12.84 25.16
N GLY A 924 -2.69 -12.72 25.85
CA GLY A 924 -1.62 -11.81 25.47
C GLY A 924 -0.25 -12.33 25.88
N PHE A 925 0.78 -11.59 25.48
CA PHE A 925 2.17 -11.92 25.80
C PHE A 925 3.00 -10.67 26.09
N THR A 926 4.13 -10.86 26.76
CA THR A 926 5.13 -9.82 26.98
C THR A 926 6.51 -10.36 26.67
N VAL A 927 7.38 -9.55 26.08
CA VAL A 927 8.83 -9.82 25.96
C VAL A 927 9.58 -8.62 26.52
N LEU A 928 10.45 -8.85 27.51
CA LEU A 928 11.33 -7.84 28.08
C LEU A 928 12.77 -8.27 27.93
N ALA A 929 13.63 -7.41 27.38
CA ALA A 929 15.02 -7.76 27.11
C ALA A 929 16.00 -6.62 27.41
N ALA A 930 17.22 -7.01 27.71
CA ALA A 930 18.35 -6.12 27.91
C ALA A 930 19.60 -6.73 27.26
N ASP A 931 20.37 -5.93 26.55
CA ASP A 931 21.54 -6.38 25.80
C ASP A 931 22.80 -5.58 26.14
N SER A 932 23.95 -6.25 26.26
CA SER A 932 25.19 -5.59 26.68
C SER A 932 25.81 -4.66 25.64
N VAL A 933 25.35 -4.68 24.38
CA VAL A 933 25.86 -3.90 23.26
C VAL A 933 24.86 -2.81 22.89
N SER A 934 23.67 -3.17 22.43
CA SER A 934 22.64 -2.25 21.93
C SER A 934 21.24 -2.83 22.13
N ALA A 935 20.21 -1.99 22.23
CA ALA A 935 18.83 -2.48 22.39
C ALA A 935 18.49 -3.61 21.38
N PRO A 936 18.05 -4.79 21.88
CA PRO A 936 17.87 -5.96 21.03
C PRO A 936 16.62 -5.85 20.15
N ASP A 937 16.65 -6.40 18.94
CA ASP A 937 15.43 -6.60 18.14
C ASP A 937 14.63 -7.78 18.74
N LEU A 938 13.33 -7.58 18.92
CA LEU A 938 12.42 -8.56 19.52
C LEU A 938 11.50 -9.24 18.51
N ASN A 939 11.61 -8.94 17.21
CA ASN A 939 10.78 -9.55 16.17
C ASN A 939 10.85 -11.09 16.22
N ALA A 940 12.06 -11.68 16.27
CA ALA A 940 12.22 -13.13 16.38
C ALA A 940 11.50 -13.75 17.58
N HIS A 941 11.47 -13.04 18.71
CA HIS A 941 10.80 -13.53 19.92
C HIS A 941 9.27 -13.46 19.79
N ALA A 942 8.75 -12.38 19.20
CA ALA A 942 7.32 -12.21 18.95
C ALA A 942 6.81 -13.20 17.90
N ASP A 943 7.58 -13.43 16.84
CA ASP A 943 7.25 -14.37 15.76
C ASP A 943 7.20 -15.81 16.28
N ILE A 944 8.18 -16.24 17.08
CA ILE A 944 8.16 -17.56 17.75
C ILE A 944 6.89 -17.74 18.60
N VAL A 945 6.48 -16.70 19.35
CA VAL A 945 5.23 -16.75 20.13
C VAL A 945 4.02 -16.86 19.22
N GLY A 946 3.96 -16.04 18.16
CA GLY A 946 2.87 -16.04 17.17
C GLY A 946 2.71 -17.40 16.51
N ASP A 947 3.78 -17.93 15.93
CA ASP A 947 3.77 -19.15 15.11
C ASP A 947 3.46 -20.41 15.94
N VAL A 948 3.85 -20.45 17.21
CA VAL A 948 3.59 -21.63 18.06
C VAL A 948 2.25 -21.53 18.79
N ILE A 949 1.91 -20.35 19.33
CA ILE A 949 0.76 -20.22 20.24
C ILE A 949 -0.53 -19.90 19.49
N LEU A 950 -0.51 -19.04 18.46
CA LEU A 950 -1.72 -18.66 17.75
C LEU A 950 -2.45 -19.87 17.14
N PRO A 951 -1.78 -20.81 16.44
CA PRO A 951 -2.44 -22.01 15.91
C PRO A 951 -3.02 -22.92 17.02
N ALA A 952 -2.34 -22.99 18.18
CA ALA A 952 -2.82 -23.77 19.32
C ALA A 952 -4.10 -23.19 19.92
N LEU A 953 -4.21 -21.85 20.00
CA LEU A 953 -5.41 -21.16 20.44
C LEU A 953 -6.57 -21.38 19.46
N MET A 954 -6.32 -21.21 18.16
CA MET A 954 -7.31 -21.45 17.09
C MET A 954 -7.86 -22.87 17.16
N LYS A 955 -6.97 -23.88 17.21
CA LYS A 955 -7.36 -25.28 17.33
C LYS A 955 -8.17 -25.57 18.59
N THR A 956 -7.83 -24.92 19.70
CA THR A 956 -8.57 -25.05 20.97
C THR A 956 -9.97 -24.45 20.86
N ALA A 957 -10.09 -23.26 20.24
CA ALA A 957 -11.36 -22.58 20.03
C ALA A 957 -12.29 -23.40 19.13
N VAL A 958 -11.81 -23.89 17.97
CA VAL A 958 -12.59 -24.74 17.05
C VAL A 958 -13.06 -26.02 17.75
N LYS A 959 -12.14 -26.73 18.43
CA LYS A 959 -12.46 -27.99 19.13
C LYS A 959 -13.53 -27.79 20.20
N GLN A 960 -13.42 -26.73 21.01
CA GLN A 960 -14.40 -26.47 22.07
C GLN A 960 -15.71 -25.94 21.52
N ALA A 961 -15.71 -25.12 20.46
CA ALA A 961 -16.93 -24.70 19.78
C ALA A 961 -17.72 -25.91 19.27
N GLY A 962 -17.05 -26.86 18.60
CA GLY A 962 -17.68 -28.10 18.13
C GLY A 962 -18.24 -28.95 19.27
N SER A 963 -17.48 -29.12 20.36
CA SER A 963 -17.95 -29.91 21.52
C SER A 963 -19.11 -29.24 22.27
N ARG A 964 -19.06 -27.92 22.47
CA ARG A 964 -19.99 -27.18 23.31
C ARG A 964 -21.26 -26.77 22.58
N PHE A 965 -21.16 -26.36 21.32
CA PHE A 965 -22.26 -25.82 20.52
C PHE A 965 -22.65 -26.71 19.33
N GLY A 966 -21.77 -27.59 18.86
CA GLY A 966 -22.06 -28.49 17.74
C GLY A 966 -23.07 -29.59 18.10
N GLY A 967 -23.87 -30.01 17.12
CA GLY A 967 -24.86 -31.08 17.28
C GLY A 967 -26.20 -30.77 16.64
N GLN A 968 -27.14 -31.71 16.81
CA GLN A 968 -28.50 -31.60 16.30
C GLN A 968 -29.42 -31.00 17.37
N TYR A 969 -30.20 -29.98 17.00
CA TYR A 969 -31.20 -29.33 17.84
C TYR A 969 -32.58 -29.53 17.23
N THR A 970 -33.56 -29.97 18.03
CA THR A 970 -34.90 -30.33 17.56
C THR A 970 -35.98 -29.71 18.43
N ALA A 971 -37.10 -29.31 17.84
CA ALA A 971 -38.26 -28.83 18.57
C ALA A 971 -38.85 -29.93 19.48
N SER A 972 -39.36 -29.55 20.65
CA SER A 972 -39.95 -30.50 21.61
C SER A 972 -41.45 -30.72 21.42
N SER A 973 -42.13 -29.79 20.76
CA SER A 973 -43.52 -29.91 20.34
C SER A 973 -43.59 -30.55 18.95
N GLY A 974 -44.77 -31.04 18.54
CA GLY A 974 -44.99 -31.71 17.23
C GLY A 974 -44.73 -30.85 15.97
N LEU A 975 -44.02 -29.73 16.10
CA LEU A 975 -43.53 -28.90 15.03
C LEU A 975 -42.27 -29.55 14.44
N ASN A 976 -42.30 -29.89 13.14
CA ASN A 976 -41.15 -30.50 12.46
C ASN A 976 -40.06 -29.46 12.17
N SER A 977 -39.30 -29.04 13.19
CA SER A 977 -38.22 -28.05 13.05
C SER A 977 -36.94 -28.54 13.73
N SER A 978 -35.81 -28.35 13.05
CA SER A 978 -34.51 -28.76 13.55
C SER A 978 -33.36 -28.01 12.87
N ILE A 979 -32.25 -27.83 13.58
CA ILE A 979 -30.99 -27.40 12.97
C ILE A 979 -29.85 -28.35 13.32
N THR A 980 -28.84 -28.43 12.46
CA THR A 980 -27.56 -29.10 12.76
C THR A 980 -26.46 -28.06 12.71
N VAL A 981 -25.73 -27.90 13.81
CA VAL A 981 -24.61 -26.97 13.92
C VAL A 981 -23.31 -27.76 13.93
N SER A 982 -22.35 -27.34 13.09
CA SER A 982 -21.08 -28.01 12.88
C SER A 982 -19.93 -26.98 12.86
N VAL A 983 -18.69 -27.47 12.92
CA VAL A 983 -17.46 -26.66 12.83
C VAL A 983 -16.53 -27.25 11.79
N ASP A 984 -15.74 -26.40 11.17
CA ASP A 984 -14.67 -26.75 10.23
C ASP A 984 -13.45 -25.82 10.46
N GLU A 985 -12.54 -25.74 9.49
CA GLU A 985 -11.34 -24.90 9.56
C GLU A 985 -11.62 -23.41 9.28
N LEU A 986 -12.76 -23.10 8.67
CA LEU A 986 -13.14 -21.74 8.29
C LEU A 986 -13.69 -20.94 9.49
N PRO A 987 -13.66 -19.59 9.44
CA PRO A 987 -14.12 -18.73 10.54
C PRO A 987 -15.61 -18.93 10.86
N GLY A 988 -15.94 -19.15 12.13
CA GLY A 988 -17.33 -19.29 12.59
C GLY A 988 -17.85 -20.73 12.53
N MET A 989 -18.84 -21.04 13.37
CA MET A 989 -19.57 -22.30 13.26
C MET A 989 -20.51 -22.23 12.06
N PHE A 990 -20.96 -23.34 11.50
CA PHE A 990 -21.92 -23.29 10.38
C PHE A 990 -23.16 -24.14 10.65
N VAL A 991 -24.28 -23.71 10.07
CA VAL A 991 -25.54 -24.46 10.08
C VAL A 991 -25.56 -25.37 8.86
N GLU A 992 -25.41 -26.67 9.08
CA GLU A 992 -25.41 -27.69 8.02
C GLU A 992 -26.82 -27.95 7.50
N LYS A 993 -27.78 -28.17 8.41
CA LYS A 993 -29.19 -28.43 8.09
C LYS A 993 -30.07 -27.43 8.83
N PHE A 994 -31.10 -26.92 8.17
CA PHE A 994 -32.08 -26.02 8.78
C PHE A 994 -33.48 -26.36 8.28
N VAL A 995 -34.25 -27.10 9.07
CA VAL A 995 -35.65 -27.42 8.81
C VAL A 995 -36.53 -26.54 9.70
N SER A 996 -37.51 -25.87 9.10
CA SER A 996 -38.54 -25.09 9.80
C SER A 996 -39.93 -25.54 9.33
N ASN A 997 -40.73 -26.07 10.26
CA ASN A 997 -42.08 -26.59 10.02
C ASN A 997 -42.19 -27.56 8.82
N GLY A 998 -41.22 -28.47 8.66
CA GLY A 998 -41.17 -29.47 7.60
C GLY A 998 -40.58 -28.98 6.28
N THR A 999 -40.19 -27.72 6.18
CA THR A 999 -39.55 -27.11 5.00
C THR A 999 -38.06 -26.93 5.24
N ASP A 1000 -37.24 -27.16 4.21
CA ASP A 1000 -35.83 -26.78 4.25
C ASP A 1000 -35.73 -25.25 4.17
N PHE A 1001 -35.43 -24.64 5.31
CA PHE A 1001 -35.37 -23.18 5.44
C PHE A 1001 -34.09 -22.60 4.81
N ARG A 1002 -33.09 -23.44 4.49
CA ARG A 1002 -31.91 -23.00 3.74
C ARG A 1002 -32.29 -22.51 2.35
N GLU A 1003 -33.26 -23.15 1.69
CA GLU A 1003 -33.76 -22.72 0.38
C GLU A 1003 -34.41 -21.33 0.46
N THR A 1004 -35.16 -21.07 1.53
CA THR A 1004 -35.79 -19.77 1.77
C THR A 1004 -34.74 -18.68 1.99
N LEU A 1005 -33.73 -18.95 2.82
CA LEU A 1005 -32.63 -18.02 3.08
C LEU A 1005 -31.79 -17.77 1.83
N GLY A 1006 -31.50 -18.81 1.04
CA GLY A 1006 -30.78 -18.69 -0.23
C GLY A 1006 -31.52 -17.80 -1.23
N SER A 1007 -32.83 -17.99 -1.36
CA SER A 1007 -33.67 -17.15 -2.22
C SER A 1007 -33.63 -15.66 -1.82
N LEU A 1008 -33.64 -15.34 -0.51
CA LEU A 1008 -33.58 -13.96 -0.02
C LEU A 1008 -32.29 -13.23 -0.43
N ILE A 1009 -31.18 -13.96 -0.50
CA ILE A 1009 -29.88 -13.41 -0.93
C ILE A 1009 -29.53 -13.75 -2.38
N ARG A 1010 -30.50 -14.22 -3.18
CA ARG A 1010 -30.37 -14.57 -4.60
C ARG A 1010 -29.40 -15.72 -4.92
N VAL A 1011 -29.13 -16.58 -3.93
CA VAL A 1011 -28.38 -17.84 -4.11
C VAL A 1011 -29.36 -18.91 -4.60
N GLN A 1012 -29.19 -19.36 -5.84
CA GLN A 1012 -30.10 -20.32 -6.48
C GLN A 1012 -29.84 -21.77 -6.08
N ASP A 1013 -28.60 -22.10 -5.71
CA ASP A 1013 -28.20 -23.43 -5.26
C ASP A 1013 -28.15 -23.48 -3.71
N PRO A 1014 -29.04 -24.21 -3.03
CA PRO A 1014 -29.04 -24.33 -1.56
C PRO A 1014 -27.74 -24.91 -0.98
N GLU A 1015 -26.97 -25.67 -1.76
CA GLU A 1015 -25.67 -26.22 -1.35
C GLU A 1015 -24.55 -25.15 -1.41
N ALA A 1016 -24.70 -24.16 -2.29
CA ALA A 1016 -23.82 -23.00 -2.38
C ALA A 1016 -24.00 -22.03 -1.19
N LEU A 1017 -25.15 -22.06 -0.52
CA LEU A 1017 -25.41 -21.23 0.65
C LEU A 1017 -24.55 -21.65 1.86
N SER A 1018 -23.70 -20.74 2.33
CA SER A 1018 -23.06 -20.81 3.64
C SER A 1018 -23.89 -20.04 4.67
N ILE A 1019 -24.14 -20.64 5.83
CA ILE A 1019 -24.80 -19.97 6.97
C ILE A 1019 -23.83 -20.06 8.16
N ARG A 1020 -23.06 -19.00 8.37
CA ARG A 1020 -21.99 -18.95 9.38
C ARG A 1020 -22.44 -18.21 10.62
N LEU A 1021 -22.34 -18.84 11.78
CA LEU A 1021 -22.69 -18.29 13.09
C LEU A 1021 -21.46 -17.69 13.75
N TYR A 1022 -21.52 -16.38 13.99
CA TYR A 1022 -20.50 -15.64 14.72
C TYR A 1022 -21.06 -15.13 16.05
N PRO A 1023 -20.30 -15.26 17.16
CA PRO A 1023 -20.72 -14.75 18.45
C PRO A 1023 -20.76 -13.21 18.43
N THR A 1024 -21.78 -12.63 19.06
CA THR A 1024 -21.96 -11.17 19.15
C THR A 1024 -21.26 -10.55 20.37
N GLY A 1025 -20.80 -11.39 21.31
CA GLY A 1025 -20.36 -10.96 22.64
C GLY A 1025 -21.50 -10.62 23.61
N LEU A 1026 -22.77 -10.65 23.17
CA LEU A 1026 -23.92 -10.47 24.05
C LEU A 1026 -24.22 -11.78 24.80
N VAL A 1027 -24.08 -11.72 26.12
CA VAL A 1027 -24.32 -12.84 27.04
C VAL A 1027 -25.23 -12.38 28.18
N SER A 1028 -26.20 -13.20 28.57
CA SER A 1028 -27.00 -12.99 29.78
C SER A 1028 -26.96 -14.22 30.68
N GLU A 1029 -26.75 -14.03 31.97
CA GLU A 1029 -26.76 -15.14 32.93
C GLU A 1029 -28.19 -15.56 33.28
N THR A 1030 -28.40 -16.86 33.49
CA THR A 1030 -29.68 -17.41 33.92
C THR A 1030 -29.68 -17.65 35.43
N ALA A 1031 -30.87 -17.61 36.05
CA ALA A 1031 -31.01 -17.87 37.49
C ALA A 1031 -30.54 -19.27 37.92
N SER A 1032 -30.44 -20.22 36.99
CA SER A 1032 -29.92 -21.57 37.21
C SER A 1032 -28.39 -21.68 37.11
N GLY A 1033 -27.67 -20.56 36.94
CA GLY A 1033 -26.21 -20.53 36.79
C GLY A 1033 -25.70 -20.85 35.39
N GLY A 1034 -26.61 -20.95 34.40
CA GLY A 1034 -26.27 -21.05 32.99
C GLY A 1034 -26.18 -19.67 32.32
N SER A 1035 -26.11 -19.65 31.00
CA SER A 1035 -26.09 -18.39 30.22
C SER A 1035 -26.85 -18.51 28.90
N ARG A 1036 -27.28 -17.38 28.36
CA ARG A 1036 -27.78 -17.24 26.98
C ARG A 1036 -26.75 -16.46 26.18
N VAL A 1037 -26.25 -17.04 25.09
CA VAL A 1037 -25.19 -16.49 24.25
C VAL A 1037 -25.75 -16.20 22.87
N ALA A 1038 -25.69 -14.95 22.43
CA ALA A 1038 -26.24 -14.54 21.13
C ALA A 1038 -25.19 -14.58 20.01
N PHE A 1039 -25.64 -15.09 18.87
CA PHE A 1039 -24.92 -15.22 17.61
C PHE A 1039 -25.69 -14.51 16.49
N ARG A 1040 -24.95 -14.11 15.46
CA ARG A 1040 -25.49 -13.64 14.18
C ARG A 1040 -25.07 -14.60 13.08
N ALA A 1041 -26.02 -14.96 12.23
CA ALA A 1041 -25.76 -15.71 11.02
C ALA A 1041 -25.37 -14.75 9.89
N VAL A 1042 -24.23 -15.00 9.26
CA VAL A 1042 -23.86 -14.37 8.00
C VAL A 1042 -24.16 -15.36 6.88
N LEU A 1043 -24.98 -14.92 5.93
CA LEU A 1043 -25.38 -15.70 4.75
C LEU A 1043 -24.43 -15.36 3.61
N GLN A 1044 -23.86 -16.37 2.94
CA GLN A 1044 -22.91 -16.18 1.84
C GLN A 1044 -23.16 -17.15 0.70
N ASP A 1045 -22.77 -16.76 -0.51
CA ASP A 1045 -22.66 -17.66 -1.64
C ASP A 1045 -21.23 -18.19 -1.74
N LYS A 1046 -21.03 -19.49 -1.51
CA LYS A 1046 -19.71 -20.13 -1.62
C LYS A 1046 -19.16 -20.12 -3.05
N ASN A 1047 -20.02 -19.94 -4.05
CA ASN A 1047 -19.63 -19.95 -5.45
C ASN A 1047 -19.21 -18.55 -5.95
N GLU A 1048 -19.49 -17.49 -5.18
CA GLU A 1048 -19.04 -16.15 -5.52
C GLU A 1048 -17.52 -16.05 -5.31
N ILE A 1049 -16.79 -15.77 -6.39
CA ILE A 1049 -15.33 -15.67 -6.38
C ILE A 1049 -14.86 -14.53 -5.45
N ALA A 1050 -15.69 -13.49 -5.29
CA ALA A 1050 -15.42 -12.38 -4.39
C ALA A 1050 -15.42 -12.78 -2.90
N ASP A 1051 -16.06 -13.90 -2.56
CA ASP A 1051 -16.32 -14.31 -1.18
C ASP A 1051 -15.25 -15.28 -0.69
N ALA A 1052 -14.64 -16.07 -1.59
CA ALA A 1052 -13.65 -17.10 -1.27
C ALA A 1052 -14.06 -18.04 -0.11
N GLY A 1053 -15.38 -18.20 0.13
CA GLY A 1053 -15.93 -18.99 1.23
C GLY A 1053 -16.10 -18.26 2.58
N THR A 1054 -15.97 -16.93 2.61
CA THR A 1054 -15.92 -16.09 3.83
C THR A 1054 -16.69 -14.76 3.67
N PRO A 1055 -17.04 -14.04 4.77
CA PRO A 1055 -17.80 -12.78 4.68
C PRO A 1055 -17.08 -11.69 3.87
N THR A 1056 -17.83 -10.92 3.06
CA THR A 1056 -17.30 -9.94 2.11
C THR A 1056 -17.39 -8.49 2.60
N CYS A 1057 -16.88 -7.54 1.78
CA CYS A 1057 -17.03 -6.10 1.97
C CYS A 1057 -18.49 -5.61 2.07
N VAL A 1058 -19.48 -6.43 1.68
CA VAL A 1058 -20.92 -6.10 1.81
C VAL A 1058 -21.65 -6.95 2.87
N SER A 1059 -21.11 -8.10 3.29
CA SER A 1059 -21.80 -9.00 4.24
C SER A 1059 -22.17 -8.31 5.56
N TRP A 1060 -21.40 -7.32 6.02
CA TRP A 1060 -21.71 -6.56 7.24
C TRP A 1060 -22.95 -5.68 7.09
N MET A 1061 -23.32 -5.30 5.87
CA MET A 1061 -24.53 -4.53 5.56
C MET A 1061 -25.81 -5.38 5.62
N ASP A 1062 -25.68 -6.71 5.54
CA ASP A 1062 -26.81 -7.64 5.53
C ASP A 1062 -27.16 -8.23 6.91
N VAL A 1063 -26.33 -7.99 7.93
CA VAL A 1063 -26.62 -8.37 9.32
C VAL A 1063 -27.84 -7.60 9.83
N ASP A 1064 -28.79 -8.29 10.47
CA ASP A 1064 -30.11 -7.76 10.90
C ASP A 1064 -31.02 -7.23 9.76
N LYS A 1065 -30.67 -7.44 8.48
CA LYS A 1065 -31.47 -6.94 7.33
C LYS A 1065 -32.80 -7.67 7.16
N PHE A 1066 -32.78 -8.99 7.22
CA PHE A 1066 -33.96 -9.82 6.97
C PHE A 1066 -34.72 -10.09 8.27
N LYS A 1067 -35.99 -9.65 8.34
CA LYS A 1067 -36.83 -9.77 9.53
C LYS A 1067 -38.14 -10.47 9.24
N TYR A 1068 -38.58 -11.30 10.17
CA TYR A 1068 -39.95 -11.85 10.21
C TYR A 1068 -40.61 -11.41 11.51
N ARG A 1069 -41.82 -10.83 11.41
CA ARG A 1069 -42.55 -10.21 12.54
C ARG A 1069 -41.71 -9.21 13.35
N GLY A 1070 -40.84 -8.45 12.68
CA GLY A 1070 -39.97 -7.46 13.30
C GLY A 1070 -38.74 -8.03 14.03
N ARG A 1071 -38.49 -9.35 13.96
CA ARG A 1071 -37.34 -10.02 14.56
C ARG A 1071 -36.39 -10.54 13.49
N ALA A 1072 -35.08 -10.41 13.73
CA ALA A 1072 -34.04 -10.81 12.79
C ALA A 1072 -34.03 -12.32 12.53
N LEU A 1073 -34.01 -12.71 11.25
CA LEU A 1073 -33.93 -14.11 10.83
C LEU A 1073 -32.53 -14.71 11.02
N ASP A 1074 -31.52 -13.86 11.11
CA ASP A 1074 -30.11 -14.18 11.35
C ASP A 1074 -29.74 -14.23 12.85
N SER A 1075 -30.71 -14.08 13.77
CA SER A 1075 -30.44 -14.14 15.21
C SER A 1075 -30.56 -15.57 15.75
N PHE A 1076 -29.50 -16.04 16.40
CA PHE A 1076 -29.46 -17.34 17.09
C PHE A 1076 -29.03 -17.12 18.54
N VAL A 1077 -29.79 -17.64 19.51
CA VAL A 1077 -29.49 -17.47 20.94
C VAL A 1077 -29.36 -18.84 21.58
N PHE A 1078 -28.14 -19.26 21.91
CA PHE A 1078 -27.89 -20.55 22.55
C PHE A 1078 -28.12 -20.45 24.04
N GLU A 1079 -28.85 -21.42 24.60
CA GLU A 1079 -28.93 -21.66 26.03
C GLU A 1079 -27.81 -22.62 26.43
N VAL A 1080 -27.00 -22.18 27.39
CA VAL A 1080 -25.77 -22.84 27.81
C VAL A 1080 -25.88 -23.19 29.29
N ASP A 1081 -25.58 -24.44 29.63
CA ASP A 1081 -25.57 -24.92 31.01
C ASP A 1081 -24.38 -24.37 31.82
N PRO A 1082 -24.35 -24.56 33.16
CA PRO A 1082 -23.21 -24.12 33.99
C PRO A 1082 -21.86 -24.77 33.63
N ALA A 1083 -21.87 -25.88 32.89
CA ALA A 1083 -20.67 -26.54 32.40
C ALA A 1083 -20.18 -25.97 31.05
N GLY A 1084 -20.89 -24.99 30.48
CA GLY A 1084 -20.55 -24.34 29.23
C GLY A 1084 -21.04 -25.09 27.98
N ASN A 1085 -21.93 -26.07 28.11
CA ASN A 1085 -22.49 -26.80 26.97
C ASN A 1085 -23.82 -26.19 26.56
N ALA A 1086 -24.00 -25.99 25.25
CA ALA A 1086 -25.31 -25.65 24.72
C ALA A 1086 -26.28 -26.80 24.96
N VAL A 1087 -27.43 -26.48 25.56
CA VAL A 1087 -28.55 -27.40 25.82
C VAL A 1087 -29.75 -27.10 24.92
N GLY A 1088 -29.82 -25.90 24.35
CA GLY A 1088 -30.85 -25.49 23.41
C GLY A 1088 -30.43 -24.26 22.61
N VAL A 1089 -31.23 -23.92 21.61
CA VAL A 1089 -31.08 -22.73 20.77
C VAL A 1089 -32.45 -22.14 20.44
N GLU A 1090 -32.58 -20.85 20.68
CA GLU A 1090 -33.71 -20.04 20.27
C GLU A 1090 -33.38 -19.35 18.94
N ILE A 1091 -34.33 -19.36 18.00
CA ILE A 1091 -34.28 -18.61 16.75
C ILE A 1091 -35.41 -17.58 16.82
N PRO A 1092 -35.18 -16.36 17.37
CA PRO A 1092 -36.24 -15.43 17.69
C PRO A 1092 -37.06 -14.98 16.49
N GLY A 1093 -36.42 -14.89 15.32
CA GLY A 1093 -37.07 -14.56 14.05
C GLY A 1093 -38.14 -15.56 13.64
N LEU A 1094 -38.06 -16.82 14.09
CA LEU A 1094 -39.02 -17.88 13.77
C LEU A 1094 -39.86 -18.31 14.97
N GLU A 1095 -39.69 -17.66 16.13
CA GLU A 1095 -40.29 -18.07 17.41
C GLU A 1095 -40.02 -19.56 17.74
N LEU A 1096 -38.87 -20.08 17.31
CA LEU A 1096 -38.47 -21.47 17.53
C LEU A 1096 -37.58 -21.59 18.77
N HIS A 1097 -37.87 -22.60 19.58
CA HIS A 1097 -37.00 -23.07 20.64
C HIS A 1097 -36.68 -24.56 20.40
N LEU A 1098 -35.40 -24.86 20.22
CA LEU A 1098 -34.92 -26.18 19.84
C LEU A 1098 -34.00 -26.72 20.93
N ASN A 1099 -34.26 -27.93 21.40
CA ASN A 1099 -33.43 -28.60 22.40
C ASN A 1099 -32.35 -29.44 21.73
N ARG A 1100 -31.14 -29.43 22.31
CA ARG A 1100 -30.04 -30.27 21.83
C ARG A 1100 -30.39 -31.74 22.06
N LYS A 1101 -30.27 -32.53 21.01
CA LYS A 1101 -30.47 -33.98 21.06
C LYS A 1101 -29.34 -34.60 21.89
N LYS A 1102 -29.71 -35.39 22.90
CA LYS A 1102 -28.77 -36.10 23.77
C LYS A 1102 -28.02 -37.20 23.04
#